data_AF-A0A7S4LFU9-F1
#
_entry.id   AF-A0A7S4LFU9-F1
#
_cell.length_a   1.000
_cell.length_b   1.000
_cell.length_c   1.000
_cell.angle_alpha   90.00
_cell.angle_beta   90.00
_cell.angle_gamma   90.00
#
_symmetry.space_group_name_H-M   'P 1'
#
loop_
_entity.id
_entity.type
_entity.pdbx_description
1 polymer ?
#
loop_
_entity_poly.entity_id
_entity_poly.type
_entity_poly.pdbx_seq_one_letter_code
_entity_poly.pdbx_strand_id
1 'polypeptide(L)'
;IFFRFLWQSRKNLTNFGTMSIATSLWDYKGPHHDEQRLPEDTPPPRGNSGRLGRSLKIGRYAQCESDDEEFPAPELASQPKRPGSLNDLSKLPPPLIQLDDDEAEEVKYHDLMLWRLAYRNHRIGAAKGAKGEISALAAQLNHKKPDFKLLPVSEFLSMQREVSLHGSTTEISRPEVTDSLHVHFGAGRLALGLIIPALHASGRPFAVIQRPSGEFKSMVEQGGGREVHLKINGAVSTTLTLITSEEDLACITPTSRLLVCSEDERLTRVLLAHAPTSSCALGAAMSNVLLPLLEDVYELDTYSRDQVSEAWEIVRAAFPSMPEGCRPAIYCCENDHKAVENLEARMASAMDVVACMVDRICTDRSVTESEVLLEAEPYDGSVVVMSPPWCAPLPAFAGPTVAIPETQAAAQYLCRRKLLTVNGMHTTLAFLTLREHESGPGVAGDYPLVTVKLATEEQRRVIWAWAVARCCLLIFEHDVGVMLSAHGVKTQDELVDSLLALSRDVLKRFDTADDTTRRVLSGGVKNRWETRLHNVQEFLDNGPLGSLSMRLIKKAGITLEEMTKSVRDLVSDAKPFTYDHCQAVKKSPKKVSMQTRCLSRKSIRVVFQQKAGVLFDFDGTLGDTETPAMEVAYWELAPYLPNVSADKLEEEKVPFIQHNAGRAFEHMIENVNEARAKEGLPDVETAHSSAGVDLNEAAVAVVDAARSRFGLVKLADAKPRYDSLLKMQKDETVVALGKCAEANPGVIKMLEELTAAGIPFNIATTSGKPRVPVCVDTAGLRRFFPDSKIHSGESDFDPPRFKPDPNVYLKAAADEKMPPSSCIAVEDSASGVGSAANAKIGLIVGYVGSSHIPESEKESHAQVLLEGAKSKDGRGAELVISNMLDLPAIVHCFHEFIARQDAALVLPTQYEGRVYAPE
;
A
#
# COMPACT_ATOMS: atom_id res chain seq x y z
N ILE A 1 0.81 -23.65 -40.40
CA ILE A 1 -0.37 -23.45 -39.51
C ILE A 1 -1.18 -22.19 -39.91
N PHE A 2 -0.54 -21.05 -40.24
CA PHE A 2 -1.20 -19.81 -40.67
C PHE A 2 -2.11 -19.92 -41.92
N PHE A 3 -1.71 -20.70 -42.94
CA PHE A 3 -2.51 -20.86 -44.18
C PHE A 3 -3.78 -21.73 -44.04
N ARG A 4 -3.85 -22.60 -43.03
CA ARG A 4 -5.01 -23.48 -42.80
C ARG A 4 -6.15 -22.73 -42.08
N PHE A 5 -5.82 -21.70 -41.31
CA PHE A 5 -6.77 -20.83 -40.61
C PHE A 5 -7.50 -19.87 -41.58
N LEU A 6 -6.79 -19.35 -42.60
CA LEU A 6 -7.36 -18.46 -43.62
C LEU A 6 -8.36 -19.14 -44.58
N TRP A 7 -8.24 -20.45 -44.80
CA TRP A 7 -9.16 -21.20 -45.66
C TRP A 7 -10.50 -21.51 -44.97
N GLN A 8 -10.51 -21.73 -43.64
CA GLN A 8 -11.74 -22.00 -42.89
C GLN A 8 -12.60 -20.75 -42.66
N SER A 9 -11.98 -19.57 -42.53
CA SER A 9 -12.72 -18.31 -42.33
C SER A 9 -13.45 -17.79 -43.57
N ARG A 10 -13.15 -18.30 -44.77
CA ARG A 10 -13.81 -17.89 -46.03
C ARG A 10 -15.12 -18.62 -46.33
N LYS A 11 -15.45 -19.71 -45.62
CA LYS A 11 -16.68 -20.50 -45.85
C LYS A 11 -17.88 -20.08 -45.00
N ASN A 12 -17.70 -19.23 -43.98
CA ASN A 12 -18.74 -18.96 -42.97
C ASN A 12 -19.33 -17.53 -43.01
N LEU A 13 -19.07 -16.73 -44.05
CA LEU A 13 -19.64 -15.36 -44.16
C LEU A 13 -20.30 -15.07 -45.52
N THR A 14 -20.85 -16.10 -46.17
CA THR A 14 -21.91 -15.95 -47.18
C THR A 14 -23.23 -16.36 -46.54
N ASN A 15 -23.86 -15.45 -45.79
CA ASN A 15 -25.30 -15.43 -45.50
C ASN A 15 -25.60 -14.28 -44.53
N PHE A 16 -25.79 -13.07 -45.05
CA PHE A 16 -26.75 -12.09 -44.52
C PHE A 16 -26.95 -11.02 -45.60
N GLY A 17 -28.14 -11.03 -46.21
CA GLY A 17 -28.58 -10.02 -47.17
C GLY A 17 -29.24 -8.84 -46.46
N THR A 18 -28.84 -7.64 -46.89
CA THR A 18 -29.66 -6.42 -47.12
C THR A 18 -30.75 -6.02 -46.12
N MET A 19 -30.59 -4.84 -45.47
CA MET A 19 -31.52 -3.71 -45.65
C MET A 19 -30.95 -2.36 -45.17
N SER A 20 -31.43 -1.31 -45.84
CA SER A 20 -30.96 0.07 -46.06
C SER A 20 -30.78 1.02 -44.85
N ILE A 21 -29.89 1.98 -45.11
CA ILE A 21 -29.62 3.27 -44.45
C ILE A 21 -30.83 4.23 -44.55
N ALA A 22 -31.03 5.06 -43.52
CA ALA A 22 -31.60 6.42 -43.66
C ALA A 22 -31.05 7.36 -42.55
N THR A 23 -30.61 8.54 -42.99
CA THR A 23 -30.00 9.67 -42.26
C THR A 23 -31.00 10.81 -42.05
N SER A 24 -30.93 11.51 -40.90
CA SER A 24 -31.28 12.95 -40.72
C SER A 24 -31.05 13.34 -39.24
N LEU A 25 -30.07 14.19 -38.89
CA LEU A 25 -30.06 15.67 -38.86
C LEU A 25 -30.82 16.32 -37.68
N TRP A 26 -30.02 17.05 -36.88
CA TRP A 26 -30.24 18.35 -36.23
C TRP A 26 -30.94 18.49 -34.85
N ASP A 27 -30.13 19.07 -33.96
CA ASP A 27 -30.34 20.31 -33.20
C ASP A 27 -30.75 20.32 -31.72
N TYR A 28 -29.85 20.99 -31.02
CA TYR A 28 -29.76 21.45 -29.65
C TYR A 28 -30.66 22.67 -29.42
N LYS A 29 -31.29 22.78 -28.24
CA LYS A 29 -31.61 24.07 -27.57
C LYS A 29 -32.10 23.79 -26.14
N GLY A 30 -31.37 24.30 -25.15
CA GLY A 30 -31.81 24.39 -23.76
C GLY A 30 -32.82 25.52 -23.52
N PRO A 31 -33.15 25.79 -22.25
CA PRO A 31 -33.17 27.20 -21.81
C PRO A 31 -32.57 27.45 -20.41
N HIS A 32 -32.16 28.71 -20.25
CA HIS A 32 -31.59 29.37 -19.06
C HIS A 32 -32.64 29.74 -17.99
N HIS A 33 -32.14 29.84 -16.75
CA HIS A 33 -32.42 30.74 -15.62
C HIS A 33 -33.69 31.62 -15.59
N ASP A 34 -34.35 31.66 -14.41
CA ASP A 34 -34.47 32.91 -13.62
C ASP A 34 -34.89 32.67 -12.16
N GLU A 35 -34.36 33.52 -11.28
CA GLU A 35 -34.52 33.57 -9.81
C GLU A 35 -35.88 34.16 -9.37
N GLN A 36 -36.38 33.82 -8.16
CA GLN A 36 -36.74 34.79 -7.09
C GLN A 36 -37.54 34.18 -5.90
N ARG A 37 -36.96 34.36 -4.69
CA ARG A 37 -37.48 34.71 -3.34
C ARG A 37 -38.75 34.05 -2.71
N LEU A 38 -38.49 33.55 -1.49
CA LEU A 38 -39.34 33.20 -0.31
C LEU A 38 -40.23 34.39 0.21
N PRO A 39 -41.30 34.21 1.05
CA PRO A 39 -41.19 33.72 2.45
C PRO A 39 -42.39 32.96 3.10
N GLU A 40 -42.11 32.58 4.35
CA GLU A 40 -42.77 31.81 5.44
C GLU A 40 -44.28 32.03 5.71
N ASP A 41 -44.98 30.98 6.17
CA ASP A 41 -45.74 30.96 7.45
C ASP A 41 -46.43 29.60 7.75
N THR A 42 -46.59 29.29 9.05
CA THR A 42 -46.91 28.01 9.72
C THR A 42 -48.45 27.81 10.00
N PRO A 43 -48.97 26.81 10.77
CA PRO A 43 -49.45 25.47 10.38
C PRO A 43 -50.95 25.19 10.78
N PRO A 44 -51.37 23.96 11.20
CA PRO A 44 -52.36 23.04 10.59
C PRO A 44 -53.79 23.12 11.18
N PRO A 45 -54.78 22.27 10.78
CA PRO A 45 -55.08 21.06 11.60
C PRO A 45 -55.83 19.85 10.95
N ARG A 46 -55.73 18.70 11.64
CA ARG A 46 -56.75 17.64 11.91
C ARG A 46 -57.31 16.74 10.77
N GLY A 47 -56.92 15.46 10.82
CA GLY A 47 -57.70 14.43 11.53
C GLY A 47 -58.93 13.77 10.87
N ASN A 48 -58.72 12.52 10.46
CA ASN A 48 -59.52 11.29 10.70
C ASN A 48 -60.75 10.88 9.86
N SER A 49 -60.75 9.55 9.61
CA SER A 49 -61.86 8.62 9.26
C SER A 49 -62.42 8.71 7.83
N GLY A 50 -62.74 7.64 7.10
CA GLY A 50 -62.73 6.20 7.35
C GLY A 50 -63.66 5.49 6.35
N ARG A 51 -63.38 4.19 6.11
CA ARG A 51 -64.29 3.09 5.69
C ARG A 51 -64.65 2.81 4.21
N LEU A 52 -64.26 1.56 3.85
CA LEU A 52 -65.07 0.41 3.34
C LEU A 52 -65.33 0.23 1.83
N GLY A 53 -64.98 -0.97 1.36
CA GLY A 53 -65.51 -1.59 0.13
C GLY A 53 -64.88 -2.96 -0.18
N ARG A 54 -65.57 -4.05 0.15
CA ARG A 54 -65.19 -5.49 0.11
C ARG A 54 -65.15 -6.14 -1.29
N SER A 55 -64.42 -7.26 -1.44
CA SER A 55 -64.87 -8.59 -1.99
C SER A 55 -63.69 -9.60 -2.04
N LEU A 56 -63.55 -10.67 -1.22
CA LEU A 56 -64.10 -12.07 -1.30
C LEU A 56 -63.78 -12.80 -2.63
N LYS A 57 -63.24 -14.04 -2.74
CA LYS A 57 -63.29 -15.34 -1.99
C LYS A 57 -62.04 -16.23 -2.30
N ILE A 58 -61.35 -16.80 -1.30
CA ILE A 58 -61.28 -18.20 -0.82
C ILE A 58 -61.90 -19.34 -1.66
N GLY A 59 -61.09 -20.39 -1.91
CA GLY A 59 -61.50 -21.79 -2.12
C GLY A 59 -60.49 -22.75 -1.47
N ARG A 60 -60.97 -23.75 -0.72
CA ARG A 60 -60.19 -24.77 0.01
C ARG A 60 -60.88 -26.15 -0.10
N TYR A 61 -60.05 -27.19 0.04
CA TYR A 61 -60.31 -28.61 0.41
C TYR A 61 -60.51 -29.68 -0.68
N ALA A 62 -59.63 -30.70 -0.62
CA ALA A 62 -60.01 -32.10 -0.35
C ALA A 62 -58.81 -32.90 0.21
N GLN A 63 -59.08 -33.78 1.18
CA GLN A 63 -58.21 -34.84 1.76
C GLN A 63 -58.72 -36.22 1.32
N CYS A 64 -57.83 -37.21 1.18
CA CYS A 64 -57.97 -38.66 1.44
C CYS A 64 -56.54 -39.25 1.32
N GLU A 65 -55.94 -39.84 2.35
CA GLU A 65 -56.06 -41.24 2.84
C GLU A 65 -55.37 -42.31 1.98
N SER A 66 -54.80 -43.28 2.71
CA SER A 66 -53.77 -44.29 2.45
C SER A 66 -54.07 -45.34 1.37
N ASP A 67 -53.01 -45.96 0.82
CA ASP A 67 -52.97 -47.40 0.51
C ASP A 67 -51.51 -47.92 0.42
N ASP A 68 -51.30 -49.08 1.05
CA ASP A 68 -50.15 -49.99 1.00
C ASP A 68 -50.07 -50.69 -0.37
N GLU A 69 -48.86 -51.04 -0.84
CA GLU A 69 -48.51 -52.38 -1.37
C GLU A 69 -47.04 -52.48 -1.86
N GLU A 70 -46.56 -53.73 -1.92
CA GLU A 70 -45.20 -54.23 -1.72
C GLU A 70 -44.32 -54.36 -3.00
N PHE A 71 -42.98 -54.24 -2.78
CA PHE A 71 -41.80 -55.02 -3.28
C PHE A 71 -41.70 -55.57 -4.74
N PRO A 72 -40.48 -55.69 -5.34
CA PRO A 72 -39.34 -56.39 -4.72
C PRO A 72 -37.90 -55.85 -4.97
N ALA A 73 -37.03 -56.15 -4.00
CA ALA A 73 -35.58 -56.34 -4.17
C ALA A 73 -35.32 -57.82 -4.54
N PRO A 74 -34.20 -58.19 -5.20
CA PRO A 74 -32.93 -58.48 -4.50
C PRO A 74 -31.68 -58.10 -5.37
N GLU A 75 -30.41 -58.12 -4.98
CA GLU A 75 -29.63 -59.12 -4.23
C GLU A 75 -28.43 -58.51 -3.48
N LEU A 76 -28.19 -59.05 -2.28
CA LEU A 76 -26.96 -58.96 -1.49
C LEU A 76 -25.92 -59.99 -1.97
N ALA A 77 -24.65 -59.58 -2.01
CA ALA A 77 -23.43 -60.34 -1.64
C ALA A 77 -22.23 -59.60 -2.27
N SER A 78 -21.06 -59.37 -1.68
CA SER A 78 -20.37 -59.88 -0.50
C SER A 78 -19.09 -59.01 -0.35
N GLN A 79 -18.66 -58.66 0.86
CA GLN A 79 -17.22 -58.50 1.10
C GLN A 79 -16.60 -59.92 1.08
N PRO A 80 -15.34 -60.18 0.63
CA PRO A 80 -14.14 -59.43 1.04
C PRO A 80 -12.98 -59.39 0.02
N LYS A 81 -11.91 -58.64 0.37
CA LYS A 81 -10.47 -59.00 0.33
C LYS A 81 -9.59 -57.83 -0.13
N ARG A 82 -8.64 -57.45 0.75
CA ARG A 82 -7.38 -56.83 0.33
C ARG A 82 -6.61 -57.82 -0.55
N PRO A 83 -6.04 -57.35 -1.66
CA PRO A 83 -4.61 -57.50 -1.91
C PRO A 83 -4.05 -56.15 -2.41
N GLY A 84 -2.83 -55.74 -2.15
CA GLY A 84 -1.57 -56.49 -2.22
C GLY A 84 -0.65 -55.64 -3.10
N SER A 85 0.58 -55.42 -2.65
CA SER A 85 1.57 -54.56 -3.32
C SER A 85 1.80 -54.97 -4.78
N LEU A 86 2.01 -54.01 -5.67
CA LEU A 86 2.49 -54.27 -7.03
C LEU A 86 3.60 -53.27 -7.39
N ASN A 87 4.81 -53.61 -6.95
CA ASN A 87 6.01 -53.44 -7.76
C ASN A 87 5.90 -54.45 -8.91
N ASP A 88 5.55 -54.00 -10.12
CA ASP A 88 5.77 -54.79 -11.33
C ASP A 88 5.86 -53.86 -12.56
N LEU A 89 7.10 -53.49 -12.91
CA LEU A 89 7.45 -52.63 -14.06
C LEU A 89 7.47 -53.41 -15.40
N SER A 90 6.93 -54.63 -15.46
CA SER A 90 7.04 -55.51 -16.64
C SER A 90 5.77 -55.62 -17.51
N LYS A 91 4.73 -54.81 -17.26
CA LYS A 91 3.45 -54.85 -18.01
C LYS A 91 3.10 -53.60 -18.84
N LEU A 92 4.10 -52.78 -19.19
CA LEU A 92 3.91 -51.80 -20.26
C LEU A 92 4.38 -52.40 -21.60
N PRO A 93 3.57 -52.35 -22.68
CA PRO A 93 3.99 -52.82 -23.99
C PRO A 93 5.19 -51.99 -24.54
N PRO A 94 6.10 -52.62 -25.31
CA PRO A 94 7.32 -51.97 -25.82
C PRO A 94 7.03 -51.01 -27.00
N PRO A 95 7.99 -50.12 -27.30
CA PRO A 95 7.76 -48.89 -28.06
C PRO A 95 7.85 -49.12 -29.57
N LEU A 96 7.23 -48.24 -30.35
CA LEU A 96 7.55 -47.84 -31.74
C LEU A 96 6.44 -46.83 -32.11
N ILE A 97 6.70 -45.58 -32.48
CA ILE A 97 7.57 -45.14 -33.58
C ILE A 97 8.18 -43.76 -33.24
N GLN A 98 9.44 -43.59 -33.66
CA GLN A 98 10.18 -42.33 -33.75
C GLN A 98 9.43 -41.28 -34.55
N LEU A 99 9.32 -40.06 -34.04
CA LEU A 99 9.16 -38.86 -34.86
C LEU A 99 10.06 -37.76 -34.29
N ASP A 100 11.07 -37.48 -35.10
CA ASP A 100 11.78 -36.23 -35.40
C ASP A 100 11.93 -35.16 -34.31
N ASP A 101 13.18 -34.71 -34.21
CA ASP A 101 13.59 -33.42 -33.65
C ASP A 101 12.62 -32.32 -34.13
N ASP A 102 11.82 -31.77 -33.22
CA ASP A 102 11.36 -30.36 -33.17
C ASP A 102 10.15 -30.11 -32.24
N GLU A 103 9.57 -31.10 -31.56
CA GLU A 103 8.41 -30.87 -30.65
C GLU A 103 8.67 -31.19 -29.15
N ALA A 104 9.93 -31.17 -28.70
CA ALA A 104 10.30 -31.36 -27.28
C ALA A 104 10.67 -30.07 -26.52
N GLU A 105 10.47 -28.89 -27.11
CA GLU A 105 10.92 -27.61 -26.54
C GLU A 105 9.85 -26.84 -25.72
N GLU A 106 8.55 -27.14 -25.84
CA GLU A 106 7.51 -26.30 -25.21
C GLU A 106 7.29 -26.52 -23.70
N VAL A 107 7.75 -27.64 -23.10
CA VAL A 107 7.47 -27.98 -21.68
C VAL A 107 8.66 -27.68 -20.74
N LYS A 108 9.50 -26.67 -21.03
CA LYS A 108 10.65 -26.32 -20.16
C LYS A 108 10.78 -24.83 -19.81
N TYR A 109 10.01 -23.96 -20.44
CA TYR A 109 10.07 -22.51 -20.24
C TYR A 109 9.17 -22.01 -19.09
N HIS A 110 7.99 -22.60 -18.92
CA HIS A 110 7.01 -22.19 -17.92
C HIS A 110 7.49 -22.43 -16.48
N ASP A 111 8.05 -23.61 -16.21
CA ASP A 111 8.54 -23.97 -14.87
C ASP A 111 9.78 -23.15 -14.46
N LEU A 112 10.63 -22.80 -15.43
CA LEU A 112 11.79 -21.93 -15.23
C LEU A 112 11.36 -20.48 -14.94
N MET A 113 10.32 -20.00 -15.62
CA MET A 113 9.70 -18.69 -15.40
C MET A 113 9.10 -18.59 -14.00
N LEU A 114 8.35 -19.60 -13.59
CA LEU A 114 7.73 -19.69 -12.26
C LEU A 114 8.78 -19.75 -11.15
N TRP A 115 9.87 -20.51 -11.35
CA TRP A 115 10.97 -20.53 -10.39
C TRP A 115 11.62 -19.16 -10.21
N ARG A 116 11.88 -18.42 -11.30
CA ARG A 116 12.48 -17.07 -11.25
C ARG A 116 11.57 -16.03 -10.58
N LEU A 117 10.28 -16.08 -10.87
CA LEU A 117 9.26 -15.22 -10.23
C LEU A 117 9.14 -15.55 -8.75
N ALA A 118 9.00 -16.83 -8.39
CA ALA A 118 8.89 -17.27 -7.00
C ALA A 118 10.15 -16.92 -6.20
N TYR A 119 11.33 -17.09 -6.79
CA TYR A 119 12.58 -16.77 -6.12
C TYR A 119 12.78 -15.25 -5.97
N ARG A 120 12.53 -14.45 -7.02
CA ARG A 120 12.62 -12.98 -6.97
C ARG A 120 11.65 -12.42 -5.92
N ASN A 121 10.43 -12.94 -5.89
CA ASN A 121 9.39 -12.55 -4.93
C ASN A 121 9.77 -12.97 -3.51
N HIS A 122 10.35 -14.16 -3.32
CA HIS A 122 10.90 -14.58 -2.03
C HIS A 122 12.02 -13.63 -1.54
N ARG A 123 12.90 -13.17 -2.42
CA ARG A 123 14.08 -12.33 -2.08
C ARG A 123 13.81 -10.86 -1.79
N ILE A 124 12.75 -10.28 -2.34
CA ILE A 124 12.34 -8.90 -2.05
C ILE A 124 11.34 -8.83 -0.90
N GLY A 125 11.08 -9.95 -0.22
CA GLY A 125 10.16 -10.04 0.92
C GLY A 125 8.69 -10.25 0.55
N ALA A 126 8.38 -10.48 -0.73
CA ALA A 126 7.02 -10.64 -1.27
C ALA A 126 6.46 -12.07 -1.19
N ALA A 127 7.23 -13.06 -0.69
CA ALA A 127 6.73 -14.43 -0.48
C ALA A 127 7.37 -15.11 0.74
N LYS A 128 6.56 -15.48 1.75
CA LYS A 128 6.93 -16.41 2.84
C LYS A 128 6.24 -17.76 2.63
N GLY A 129 7.03 -18.84 2.61
CA GLY A 129 6.57 -20.24 2.46
C GLY A 129 7.30 -21.06 1.39
N ALA A 130 7.98 -20.40 0.43
CA ALA A 130 8.54 -21.04 -0.77
C ALA A 130 9.80 -21.89 -0.55
N LYS A 131 10.31 -22.01 0.68
CA LYS A 131 11.59 -22.65 1.00
C LYS A 131 11.66 -24.13 0.59
N GLY A 132 10.53 -24.85 0.71
CA GLY A 132 10.40 -26.26 0.34
C GLY A 132 10.23 -26.50 -1.17
N GLU A 133 9.41 -25.67 -1.82
CA GLU A 133 9.13 -25.78 -3.26
C GLU A 133 10.31 -25.31 -4.12
N ILE A 134 11.02 -24.26 -3.69
CA ILE A 134 12.25 -23.76 -4.34
C ILE A 134 13.37 -24.81 -4.27
N SER A 135 13.52 -25.51 -3.15
CA SER A 135 14.50 -26.61 -3.00
C SER A 135 14.16 -27.81 -3.87
N ALA A 136 12.87 -28.17 -3.99
CA ALA A 136 12.41 -29.28 -4.82
C ALA A 136 12.57 -29.00 -6.33
N LEU A 137 12.25 -27.78 -6.78
CA LEU A 137 12.46 -27.38 -8.18
C LEU A 137 13.95 -27.23 -8.53
N ALA A 138 14.77 -26.68 -7.61
CA ALA A 138 16.21 -26.54 -7.81
C ALA A 138 16.91 -27.91 -7.91
N ALA A 139 16.47 -28.91 -7.14
CA ALA A 139 16.97 -30.29 -7.23
C ALA A 139 16.61 -30.98 -8.57
N GLN A 140 15.44 -30.67 -9.15
CA GLN A 140 15.05 -31.20 -10.47
C GLN A 140 15.78 -30.54 -11.64
N LEU A 141 16.07 -29.24 -11.57
CA LEU A 141 16.79 -28.49 -12.61
C LEU A 141 18.31 -28.80 -12.61
N ASN A 142 18.92 -28.99 -11.43
CA ASN A 142 20.34 -29.34 -11.29
C ASN A 142 20.71 -30.72 -11.87
N HIS A 143 19.75 -31.64 -12.00
CA HIS A 143 20.01 -32.99 -12.49
C HIS A 143 20.13 -33.11 -14.01
N LYS A 144 19.74 -32.09 -14.80
CA LYS A 144 19.54 -32.27 -16.26
C LYS A 144 20.30 -31.37 -17.23
N LYS A 145 20.64 -30.10 -16.94
CA LYS A 145 21.49 -29.27 -17.85
C LYS A 145 22.19 -28.10 -17.11
N PRO A 146 23.52 -28.12 -16.94
CA PRO A 146 24.26 -27.09 -16.19
C PRO A 146 24.51 -25.75 -16.93
N ASP A 147 24.15 -25.62 -18.22
CA ASP A 147 24.62 -24.51 -19.08
C ASP A 147 23.53 -23.60 -19.72
N PHE A 148 22.25 -23.67 -19.32
CA PHE A 148 21.15 -22.94 -20.00
C PHE A 148 20.81 -21.57 -19.37
N LYS A 149 20.69 -20.51 -20.19
CA LYS A 149 20.37 -19.11 -19.79
C LYS A 149 19.27 -18.49 -20.67
N LEU A 150 18.37 -17.70 -20.08
CA LEU A 150 17.21 -17.06 -20.74
C LEU A 150 16.84 -15.69 -20.12
N LEU A 151 16.22 -14.80 -20.90
CA LEU A 151 15.85 -13.41 -20.56
C LEU A 151 14.60 -13.27 -19.64
N PRO A 152 14.37 -12.13 -18.95
CA PRO A 152 13.21 -11.86 -18.08
C PRO A 152 11.85 -11.66 -18.80
N VAL A 153 10.75 -12.01 -18.12
CA VAL A 153 9.34 -11.91 -18.61
C VAL A 153 8.92 -10.49 -18.99
N SER A 154 9.45 -9.48 -18.32
CA SER A 154 9.18 -8.08 -18.65
C SER A 154 9.78 -7.68 -20.00
N GLU A 155 10.93 -8.23 -20.39
CA GLU A 155 11.51 -8.03 -21.72
C GLU A 155 10.73 -8.77 -22.79
N PHE A 156 10.19 -9.97 -22.49
CA PHE A 156 9.30 -10.68 -23.40
C PHE A 156 7.97 -9.93 -23.61
N LEU A 157 7.42 -9.29 -22.57
CA LEU A 157 6.21 -8.48 -22.67
C LEU A 157 6.43 -7.12 -23.32
N SER A 158 7.60 -6.48 -23.11
CA SER A 158 8.01 -5.29 -23.88
C SER A 158 8.22 -5.65 -25.35
N MET A 159 8.93 -6.73 -25.67
CA MET A 159 9.05 -7.23 -27.03
C MET A 159 7.70 -7.63 -27.64
N GLN A 160 6.79 -8.25 -26.89
CA GLN A 160 5.46 -8.59 -27.40
C GLN A 160 4.59 -7.35 -27.63
N ARG A 161 4.71 -6.30 -26.80
CA ARG A 161 4.05 -5.01 -27.05
C ARG A 161 4.66 -4.29 -28.25
N GLU A 162 5.99 -4.31 -28.39
CA GLU A 162 6.69 -3.77 -29.56
C GLU A 162 6.26 -4.50 -30.84
N VAL A 163 6.26 -5.84 -30.84
CA VAL A 163 5.81 -6.67 -31.97
C VAL A 163 4.31 -6.52 -32.26
N SER A 164 3.47 -6.30 -31.23
CA SER A 164 2.03 -6.02 -31.38
C SER A 164 1.75 -4.61 -31.94
N LEU A 165 2.63 -3.65 -31.71
CA LEU A 165 2.57 -2.30 -32.29
C LEU A 165 3.11 -2.28 -33.74
N HIS A 166 4.05 -3.18 -34.06
CA HIS A 166 4.65 -3.34 -35.40
C HIS A 166 3.74 -4.06 -36.42
N GLY A 167 2.47 -4.31 -36.09
CA GLY A 167 1.43 -4.72 -37.04
C GLY A 167 1.04 -3.62 -38.03
N SER A 168 1.57 -2.41 -37.86
CA SER A 168 1.48 -1.27 -38.77
C SER A 168 2.88 -0.74 -39.04
N THR A 169 3.37 -0.92 -40.26
CA THR A 169 4.66 -0.39 -40.73
C THR A 169 4.61 1.13 -40.89
N THR A 170 4.74 1.82 -39.75
CA THR A 170 5.24 3.20 -39.65
C THR A 170 6.17 3.20 -38.44
N GLU A 171 7.47 3.37 -38.65
CA GLU A 171 8.46 3.54 -37.59
C GLU A 171 8.08 4.76 -36.75
N ILE A 172 7.49 4.53 -35.57
CA ILE A 172 7.29 5.59 -34.59
C ILE A 172 8.58 5.66 -33.76
N SER A 173 9.49 6.54 -34.15
CA SER A 173 10.69 6.84 -33.38
C SER A 173 10.33 7.59 -32.08
N ARG A 174 11.14 7.41 -31.03
CA ARG A 174 11.06 8.23 -29.82
C ARG A 174 11.19 9.71 -30.21
N PRO A 175 10.46 10.66 -29.58
CA PRO A 175 10.56 12.07 -29.93
C PRO A 175 12.03 12.53 -29.81
N GLU A 176 12.65 12.88 -30.94
CA GLU A 176 14.00 13.46 -30.93
C GLU A 176 13.89 14.91 -30.47
N VAL A 177 14.40 15.16 -29.28
CA VAL A 177 14.40 16.49 -28.67
C VAL A 177 15.86 16.92 -28.48
N THR A 178 16.46 17.46 -29.53
CA THR A 178 17.89 17.79 -29.56
C THR A 178 18.18 19.21 -29.08
N ASP A 179 17.32 20.18 -29.41
CA ASP A 179 17.61 21.62 -29.21
C ASP A 179 16.70 22.28 -28.16
N SER A 180 15.89 21.51 -27.44
CA SER A 180 14.98 22.07 -26.43
C SER A 180 15.69 22.41 -25.12
N LEU A 181 15.12 23.36 -24.39
CA LEU A 181 15.51 23.63 -23.02
C LEU A 181 15.25 22.41 -22.11
N HIS A 182 16.14 22.19 -21.15
CA HIS A 182 15.91 21.33 -19.99
C HIS A 182 15.85 22.16 -18.71
N VAL A 183 14.85 21.94 -17.85
CA VAL A 183 14.74 22.68 -16.58
C VAL A 183 15.11 21.78 -15.41
N HIS A 184 16.09 22.17 -14.61
CA HIS A 184 16.46 21.46 -13.38
C HIS A 184 16.03 22.25 -12.14
N PHE A 185 15.38 21.62 -11.18
CA PHE A 185 14.99 22.23 -9.93
C PHE A 185 15.99 21.91 -8.80
N GLY A 186 16.57 22.98 -8.25
CA GLY A 186 17.47 22.95 -7.10
C GLY A 186 18.95 23.02 -7.46
N ALA A 187 19.69 23.88 -6.77
CA ALA A 187 21.15 23.96 -6.79
C ALA A 187 21.75 23.36 -5.50
N GLY A 188 21.22 22.21 -5.09
CA GLY A 188 21.73 21.43 -3.95
C GLY A 188 23.10 20.81 -4.24
N ARG A 189 23.76 20.29 -3.19
CA ARG A 189 25.07 19.61 -3.32
C ARG A 189 25.07 18.51 -4.38
N LEU A 190 24.05 17.64 -4.36
CA LEU A 190 23.92 16.54 -5.33
C LEU A 190 23.63 17.03 -6.76
N ALA A 191 22.79 18.06 -6.90
CA ALA A 191 22.51 18.68 -8.19
C ALA A 191 23.79 19.23 -8.82
N LEU A 192 24.53 20.05 -8.07
CA LEU A 192 25.79 20.67 -8.49
C LEU A 192 26.88 19.63 -8.74
N GLY A 193 26.95 18.58 -7.92
CA GLY A 193 28.00 17.58 -8.00
C GLY A 193 27.78 16.50 -9.05
N LEU A 194 26.55 16.26 -9.49
CA LEU A 194 26.25 15.11 -10.34
C LEU A 194 25.34 15.45 -11.51
N ILE A 195 24.23 16.15 -11.26
CA ILE A 195 23.20 16.37 -12.29
C ILE A 195 23.59 17.49 -13.25
N ILE A 196 24.06 18.63 -12.76
CA ILE A 196 24.48 19.76 -13.59
C ILE A 196 25.68 19.40 -14.49
N PRO A 197 26.70 18.66 -14.03
CA PRO A 197 27.73 18.12 -14.92
C PRO A 197 27.18 17.19 -16.00
N ALA A 198 26.19 16.35 -15.68
CA ALA A 198 25.53 15.48 -16.66
C ALA A 198 24.70 16.28 -17.69
N LEU A 199 24.04 17.35 -17.25
CA LEU A 199 23.35 18.31 -18.13
C LEU A 199 24.33 19.01 -19.07
N HIS A 200 25.45 19.51 -18.52
CA HIS A 200 26.51 20.13 -19.27
C HIS A 200 27.09 19.21 -20.35
N ALA A 201 27.36 17.95 -20.00
CA ALA A 201 27.90 16.96 -20.92
C ALA A 201 26.98 16.63 -22.09
N SER A 202 25.67 16.88 -21.98
CA SER A 202 24.71 16.67 -23.08
C SER A 202 24.84 17.69 -24.21
N GLY A 203 25.45 18.84 -23.94
CA GLY A 203 25.53 19.96 -24.88
C GLY A 203 24.21 20.72 -25.08
N ARG A 204 23.10 20.25 -24.50
CA ARG A 204 21.77 20.89 -24.61
C ARG A 204 21.67 22.13 -23.71
N PRO A 205 20.85 23.13 -24.07
CA PRO A 205 20.56 24.25 -23.17
C PRO A 205 19.80 23.78 -21.95
N PHE A 206 20.13 24.33 -20.78
CA PHE A 206 19.42 24.02 -19.54
C PHE A 206 19.33 25.23 -18.61
N ALA A 207 18.31 25.24 -17.76
CA ALA A 207 18.13 26.24 -16.71
C ALA A 207 18.02 25.56 -15.34
N VAL A 208 18.85 25.98 -14.39
CA VAL A 208 18.77 25.55 -12.99
C VAL A 208 17.93 26.57 -12.22
N ILE A 209 16.76 26.16 -11.75
CA ILE A 209 15.88 26.98 -10.94
C ILE A 209 16.25 26.82 -9.47
N GLN A 210 16.67 27.92 -8.85
CA GLN A 210 17.04 27.98 -7.45
C GLN A 210 16.34 29.18 -6.80
N ARG A 211 15.60 28.97 -5.72
CA ARG A 211 15.06 30.10 -4.95
C ARG A 211 16.22 30.87 -4.29
N PRO A 212 16.17 32.21 -4.22
CA PRO A 212 17.14 33.00 -3.49
C PRO A 212 17.23 32.49 -2.03
N SER A 213 18.38 31.98 -1.65
CA SER A 213 18.66 31.55 -0.27
C SER A 213 19.74 32.44 0.33
N GLY A 214 19.90 32.39 1.66
CA GLY A 214 20.96 33.13 2.34
C GLY A 214 22.37 32.84 1.77
N GLU A 215 22.60 31.64 1.25
CA GLU A 215 23.88 31.25 0.62
C GLU A 215 24.10 31.90 -0.76
N PHE A 216 23.03 32.10 -1.54
CA PHE A 216 23.12 32.72 -2.88
C PHE A 216 22.94 34.24 -2.84
N LYS A 217 22.63 34.82 -1.67
CA LYS A 217 22.30 36.24 -1.52
C LYS A 217 23.40 37.17 -2.05
N SER A 218 24.66 36.95 -1.66
CA SER A 218 25.79 37.77 -2.12
C SER A 218 25.98 37.72 -3.62
N MET A 219 25.70 36.58 -4.26
CA MET A 219 25.74 36.42 -5.70
C MET A 219 24.60 37.19 -6.38
N VAL A 220 23.37 37.10 -5.86
CA VAL A 220 22.22 37.82 -6.43
C VAL A 220 22.39 39.34 -6.31
N GLU A 221 22.98 39.83 -5.22
CA GLU A 221 23.21 41.28 -4.98
C GLU A 221 24.18 41.93 -5.99
N GLN A 222 25.01 41.15 -6.68
CA GLN A 222 25.91 41.65 -7.74
C GLN A 222 25.22 41.81 -9.11
N GLY A 223 23.93 41.49 -9.20
CA GLY A 223 23.13 41.58 -10.43
C GLY A 223 23.25 40.35 -11.34
N GLY A 224 22.26 40.18 -12.23
CA GLY A 224 22.22 39.13 -13.23
C GLY A 224 22.95 39.47 -14.54
N GLY A 225 22.80 38.61 -15.55
CA GLY A 225 23.42 38.76 -16.86
C GLY A 225 24.91 38.41 -16.94
N ARG A 226 25.49 37.89 -15.85
CA ARG A 226 26.92 37.59 -15.70
C ARG A 226 27.21 36.11 -15.56
N GLU A 227 28.46 35.73 -15.77
CA GLU A 227 28.91 34.34 -15.61
C GLU A 227 29.15 33.95 -14.15
N VAL A 228 28.79 32.72 -13.83
CA VAL A 228 29.02 32.03 -12.56
C VAL A 228 29.72 30.72 -12.84
N HIS A 229 30.86 30.48 -12.19
CA HIS A 229 31.64 29.27 -12.38
C HIS A 229 31.34 28.23 -11.30
N LEU A 230 30.83 27.07 -11.69
CA LEU A 230 30.76 25.90 -10.82
C LEU A 230 32.10 25.18 -10.83
N LYS A 231 32.75 25.09 -9.67
CA LYS A 231 33.99 24.32 -9.46
C LYS A 231 33.72 23.11 -8.58
N ILE A 232 34.19 21.95 -9.02
CA ILE A 232 34.14 20.69 -8.25
C ILE A 232 35.58 20.29 -7.93
N ASN A 233 35.92 20.15 -6.65
CA ASN A 233 37.27 19.83 -6.18
C ASN A 233 38.33 20.79 -6.78
N GLY A 234 38.00 22.08 -6.85
CA GLY A 234 38.86 23.13 -7.40
C GLY A 234 38.90 23.26 -8.93
N ALA A 235 38.39 22.28 -9.69
CA ALA A 235 38.36 22.33 -11.15
C ALA A 235 37.04 22.93 -11.67
N VAL A 236 37.09 23.80 -12.68
CA VAL A 236 35.89 24.37 -13.30
C VAL A 236 35.14 23.25 -14.03
N SER A 237 33.94 22.92 -13.55
CA SER A 237 33.07 21.90 -14.11
C SER A 237 32.11 22.49 -15.14
N THR A 238 31.48 23.63 -14.84
CA THR A 238 30.63 24.34 -15.80
C THR A 238 30.55 25.82 -15.52
N THR A 239 30.20 26.60 -16.53
CA THR A 239 29.91 28.04 -16.41
C THR A 239 28.44 28.27 -16.75
N LEU A 240 27.75 29.01 -15.89
CA LEU A 240 26.32 29.33 -16.00
C LEU A 240 26.14 30.85 -16.09
N THR A 241 25.12 31.30 -16.79
CA THR A 241 24.69 32.70 -16.81
C THR A 241 23.66 32.91 -15.70
N LEU A 242 23.91 33.85 -14.78
CA LEU A 242 23.02 34.17 -13.68
C LEU A 242 21.83 35.00 -14.17
N ILE A 243 20.62 34.56 -13.86
CA ILE A 243 19.37 35.26 -14.13
C ILE A 243 18.70 35.56 -12.78
N THR A 244 18.44 36.82 -12.50
CA THR A 244 17.82 37.28 -11.24
C THR A 244 16.45 37.92 -11.47
N SER A 245 16.23 38.46 -12.68
CA SER A 245 15.02 39.14 -13.12
C SER A 245 14.72 38.85 -14.60
N GLU A 246 13.54 39.27 -15.09
CA GLU A 246 13.18 39.14 -16.52
C GLU A 246 14.12 39.95 -17.43
N GLU A 247 14.66 41.09 -16.98
CA GLU A 247 15.57 41.93 -17.77
C GLU A 247 16.85 41.18 -18.16
N ASP A 248 17.31 40.27 -17.29
CA ASP A 248 18.50 39.46 -17.53
C ASP A 248 18.29 38.47 -18.70
N LEU A 249 17.04 38.18 -19.10
CA LEU A 249 16.78 37.27 -20.22
C LEU A 249 17.34 37.78 -21.54
N ALA A 250 17.58 39.09 -21.69
CA ALA A 250 18.15 39.66 -22.91
C ALA A 250 19.54 39.10 -23.28
N CYS A 251 20.25 38.46 -22.34
CA CYS A 251 21.56 37.84 -22.59
C CYS A 251 21.51 36.37 -23.00
N ILE A 252 20.32 35.73 -23.06
CA ILE A 252 20.21 34.30 -23.38
C ILE A 252 20.45 34.04 -24.86
N THR A 253 20.98 32.84 -25.13
CA THR A 253 21.26 32.29 -26.45
C THR A 253 20.72 30.87 -26.53
N PRO A 254 20.56 30.28 -27.73
CA PRO A 254 20.09 28.90 -27.87
C PRO A 254 20.97 27.84 -27.18
N THR A 255 22.22 28.18 -26.85
CA THR A 255 23.16 27.31 -26.14
C THR A 255 23.37 27.70 -24.67
N SER A 256 22.58 28.65 -24.16
CA SER A 256 22.75 29.18 -22.82
C SER A 256 22.50 28.12 -21.74
N ARG A 257 23.26 28.26 -20.65
CA ARG A 257 23.14 27.45 -19.44
C ARG A 257 22.86 28.40 -18.30
N LEU A 258 21.67 28.33 -17.73
CA LEU A 258 21.18 29.38 -16.85
C LEU A 258 21.24 28.91 -15.39
N LEU A 259 21.61 29.82 -14.49
CA LEU A 259 21.34 29.73 -13.07
C LEU A 259 20.29 30.78 -12.74
N VAL A 260 19.03 30.35 -12.59
CA VAL A 260 17.91 31.23 -12.32
C VAL A 260 17.72 31.32 -10.82
N CYS A 261 18.13 32.44 -10.24
CA CYS A 261 18.02 32.76 -8.82
C CYS A 261 16.97 33.85 -8.63
N SER A 262 15.68 33.50 -8.71
CA SER A 262 14.57 34.43 -8.62
C SER A 262 13.38 33.86 -7.85
N GLU A 263 12.58 34.72 -7.24
CA GLU A 263 11.27 34.38 -6.67
C GLU A 263 10.12 34.56 -7.67
N ASP A 264 10.42 35.04 -8.88
CA ASP A 264 9.40 35.27 -9.90
C ASP A 264 8.92 33.95 -10.54
N GLU A 265 7.70 33.57 -10.19
CA GLU A 265 7.05 32.38 -10.75
C GLU A 265 6.73 32.51 -12.24
N ARG A 266 6.57 33.74 -12.77
CA ARG A 266 6.32 33.96 -14.20
C ARG A 266 7.51 33.51 -15.03
N LEU A 267 8.72 33.88 -14.59
CA LEU A 267 9.97 33.45 -15.21
C LEU A 267 10.08 31.92 -15.24
N THR A 268 9.75 31.26 -14.14
CA THR A 268 9.76 29.78 -14.06
C THR A 268 8.74 29.15 -15.00
N ARG A 269 7.52 29.70 -15.08
CA ARG A 269 6.46 29.26 -16.00
C ARG A 269 6.88 29.39 -17.47
N VAL A 270 7.46 30.53 -17.84
CA VAL A 270 7.94 30.79 -19.22
C VAL A 270 9.02 29.76 -19.59
N LEU A 271 9.99 29.49 -18.72
CA LEU A 271 11.02 28.49 -18.99
C LEU A 271 10.44 27.07 -19.11
N LEU A 272 9.51 26.69 -18.23
CA LEU A 272 8.87 25.36 -18.27
C LEU A 272 8.04 25.14 -19.53
N ALA A 273 7.38 26.17 -20.06
CA ALA A 273 6.61 26.07 -21.30
C ALA A 273 7.46 25.71 -22.53
N HIS A 274 8.77 25.99 -22.48
CA HIS A 274 9.75 25.67 -23.51
C HIS A 274 10.61 24.43 -23.17
N ALA A 275 10.31 23.76 -22.05
CA ALA A 275 11.08 22.62 -21.54
C ALA A 275 10.27 21.32 -21.61
N PRO A 276 10.41 20.51 -22.67
CA PRO A 276 9.77 19.19 -22.75
C PRO A 276 10.34 18.19 -21.73
N THR A 277 11.52 18.49 -21.16
CA THR A 277 12.12 17.67 -20.11
C THR A 277 12.55 18.55 -18.94
N SER A 278 12.32 18.04 -17.74
CA SER A 278 12.81 18.65 -16.50
C SER A 278 13.42 17.60 -15.57
N SER A 279 14.12 18.02 -14.53
CA SER A 279 14.66 17.14 -13.50
C SER A 279 14.72 17.83 -12.14
N CYS A 280 14.84 17.07 -11.05
CA CYS A 280 14.92 17.66 -9.70
C CYS A 280 15.84 16.88 -8.75
N ALA A 281 16.49 17.61 -7.84
CA ALA A 281 17.28 17.05 -6.72
C ALA A 281 17.20 18.00 -5.50
N LEU A 282 16.06 17.98 -4.82
CA LEU A 282 15.57 18.87 -3.77
C LEU A 282 15.46 18.21 -2.39
N GLY A 283 15.44 16.87 -2.30
CA GLY A 283 15.19 16.16 -1.04
C GLY A 283 13.81 16.49 -0.47
N ALA A 284 13.72 16.81 0.82
CA ALA A 284 12.45 17.09 1.50
C ALA A 284 11.65 18.28 0.90
N ALA A 285 12.31 19.17 0.15
CA ALA A 285 11.64 20.27 -0.54
C ALA A 285 10.84 19.81 -1.78
N MET A 286 10.99 18.56 -2.24
CA MET A 286 10.22 18.02 -3.35
C MET A 286 8.70 18.07 -3.09
N SER A 287 8.24 17.54 -1.95
CA SER A 287 6.81 17.49 -1.63
C SER A 287 6.21 18.85 -1.27
N ASN A 288 6.97 19.72 -0.62
CA ASN A 288 6.44 20.97 -0.05
C ASN A 288 6.64 22.19 -0.95
N VAL A 289 7.50 22.10 -1.97
CA VAL A 289 7.82 23.24 -2.85
C VAL A 289 7.59 22.90 -4.32
N LEU A 290 8.17 21.79 -4.80
CA LEU A 290 8.09 21.47 -6.23
C LEU A 290 6.67 21.04 -6.63
N LEU A 291 6.02 20.18 -5.83
CA LEU A 291 4.68 19.69 -6.16
C LEU A 291 3.64 20.83 -6.30
N PRO A 292 3.47 21.75 -5.31
CA PRO A 292 2.54 22.87 -5.47
C PRO A 292 2.88 23.77 -6.67
N LEU A 293 4.17 24.05 -6.88
CA LEU A 293 4.62 24.86 -8.02
C LEU A 293 4.23 24.23 -9.36
N LEU A 294 4.39 22.91 -9.51
CA LEU A 294 4.02 22.22 -10.73
C LEU A 294 2.50 22.14 -10.89
N GLU A 295 1.74 21.91 -9.81
CA GLU A 295 0.27 21.96 -9.87
C GLU A 295 -0.21 23.32 -10.35
N ASP A 296 0.30 24.40 -9.76
CA ASP A 296 -0.05 25.76 -10.18
C ASP A 296 0.35 26.06 -11.65
N VAL A 297 1.45 25.47 -12.14
CA VAL A 297 1.90 25.62 -13.53
C VAL A 297 1.00 24.87 -14.50
N TYR A 298 0.49 23.69 -14.13
CA TYR A 298 -0.21 22.76 -15.03
C TYR A 298 -1.74 22.66 -14.81
N GLU A 299 -2.32 23.21 -13.72
CA GLU A 299 -3.78 23.23 -13.45
C GLU A 299 -4.53 24.38 -14.15
N LEU A 300 -3.81 25.40 -14.66
CA LEU A 300 -4.44 26.49 -15.40
C LEU A 300 -4.72 26.05 -16.85
N ASP A 301 -6.00 25.84 -17.15
CA ASP A 301 -6.54 25.73 -18.51
C ASP A 301 -6.12 26.98 -19.30
N THR A 302 -5.03 26.86 -20.06
CA THR A 302 -4.44 27.86 -20.96
C THR A 302 -4.56 29.31 -20.48
N TYR A 303 -3.49 29.85 -19.89
CA TYR A 303 -3.28 31.30 -19.97
C TYR A 303 -3.53 31.73 -21.42
N SER A 304 -4.36 32.76 -21.63
CA SER A 304 -4.59 33.29 -22.96
C SER A 304 -3.23 33.54 -23.59
N ARG A 305 -2.94 32.87 -24.72
CA ARG A 305 -1.74 33.12 -25.55
C ARG A 305 -1.62 34.59 -25.98
N ASP A 306 -2.62 35.42 -25.65
CA ASP A 306 -2.78 36.84 -25.95
C ASP A 306 -2.09 37.79 -24.96
N GLN A 307 -1.56 37.32 -23.83
CA GLN A 307 -0.67 38.12 -22.96
C GLN A 307 0.78 37.70 -23.14
N VAL A 308 1.30 37.96 -24.33
CA VAL A 308 2.70 37.73 -24.66
C VAL A 308 3.55 38.77 -23.93
N SER A 309 4.25 38.38 -22.86
CA SER A 309 5.28 39.23 -22.24
C SER A 309 6.52 39.27 -23.12
N GLU A 310 7.32 40.34 -23.00
CA GLU A 310 8.62 40.45 -23.69
C GLU A 310 9.56 39.28 -23.34
N ALA A 311 9.50 38.80 -22.09
CA ALA A 311 10.19 37.59 -21.64
C ALA A 311 9.81 36.32 -22.42
N TRP A 312 8.52 36.14 -22.75
CA TRP A 312 8.06 35.00 -23.55
C TRP A 312 8.67 35.02 -24.96
N GLU A 313 8.72 36.19 -25.60
CA GLU A 313 9.30 36.35 -26.93
C GLU A 313 10.80 36.04 -26.94
N ILE A 314 11.54 36.53 -25.95
CA ILE A 314 12.97 36.29 -25.80
C ILE A 314 13.25 34.79 -25.61
N VAL A 315 12.52 34.13 -24.69
CA VAL A 315 12.69 32.69 -24.42
C VAL A 315 12.28 31.84 -25.63
N ARG A 316 11.20 32.19 -26.32
CA ARG A 316 10.76 31.52 -27.55
C ARG A 316 11.74 31.67 -28.70
N ALA A 317 12.41 32.82 -28.82
CA ALA A 317 13.42 33.04 -29.83
C ALA A 317 14.70 32.21 -29.56
N ALA A 318 15.03 31.99 -28.29
CA ALA A 318 16.20 31.21 -27.88
C ALA A 318 15.94 29.70 -27.90
N PHE A 319 14.76 29.25 -27.43
CA PHE A 319 14.44 27.84 -27.24
C PHE A 319 13.14 27.45 -27.97
N PRO A 320 13.16 26.39 -28.79
CA PRO A 320 11.96 25.88 -29.44
C PRO A 320 10.84 25.59 -28.43
N SER A 321 9.60 25.78 -28.86
CA SER A 321 8.42 25.40 -28.05
C SER A 321 8.33 23.87 -27.93
N MET A 322 7.55 23.40 -26.95
CA MET A 322 7.26 21.98 -26.81
C MET A 322 6.68 21.40 -28.12
N PRO A 323 7.20 20.27 -28.64
CA PRO A 323 6.67 19.63 -29.83
C PRO A 323 5.19 19.26 -29.67
N GLU A 324 4.40 19.42 -30.73
CA GLU A 324 2.97 19.14 -30.71
C GLU A 324 2.69 17.65 -30.42
N GLY A 325 1.81 17.37 -29.45
CA GLY A 325 1.51 16.00 -29.01
C GLY A 325 2.54 15.35 -28.09
N CYS A 326 3.66 16.03 -27.78
CA CYS A 326 4.62 15.58 -26.78
C CYS A 326 4.12 15.90 -25.37
N ARG A 327 4.20 14.93 -24.46
CA ARG A 327 3.91 15.16 -23.04
C ARG A 327 5.22 15.51 -22.32
N PRO A 328 5.24 16.55 -21.46
CA PRO A 328 6.44 16.88 -20.71
C PRO A 328 6.81 15.74 -19.74
N ALA A 329 8.10 15.55 -19.51
CA ALA A 329 8.61 14.55 -18.57
C ALA A 329 9.51 15.19 -17.50
N ILE A 330 9.37 14.76 -16.24
CA ILE A 330 10.26 15.14 -15.14
C ILE A 330 11.05 13.93 -14.64
N TYR A 331 12.37 14.11 -14.51
CA TYR A 331 13.33 13.10 -14.10
C TYR A 331 13.78 13.34 -12.66
N CYS A 332 13.25 12.56 -11.73
CA CYS A 332 13.43 12.75 -10.30
C CYS A 332 14.71 12.09 -9.80
N CYS A 333 15.77 12.89 -9.66
CA CYS A 333 17.09 12.49 -9.16
C CYS A 333 17.14 12.52 -7.63
N GLU A 334 16.23 11.76 -7.01
CA GLU A 334 15.93 11.82 -5.58
C GLU A 334 16.20 10.49 -4.87
N ASN A 335 16.67 10.57 -3.62
CA ASN A 335 16.78 9.39 -2.76
C ASN A 335 15.48 9.10 -1.99
N ASP A 336 14.52 10.03 -1.95
CA ASP A 336 13.21 9.84 -1.33
C ASP A 336 12.21 9.26 -2.33
N HIS A 337 12.19 7.94 -2.44
CA HIS A 337 11.31 7.23 -3.37
C HIS A 337 9.82 7.50 -3.12
N LYS A 338 9.41 7.73 -1.86
CA LYS A 338 8.01 8.01 -1.51
C LYS A 338 7.58 9.38 -2.01
N ALA A 339 8.47 10.38 -1.94
CA ALA A 339 8.21 11.70 -2.51
C ALA A 339 8.06 11.64 -4.05
N VAL A 340 8.86 10.80 -4.72
CA VAL A 340 8.74 10.57 -6.17
C VAL A 340 7.42 9.90 -6.53
N GLU A 341 7.02 8.85 -5.81
CA GLU A 341 5.73 8.15 -6.01
C GLU A 341 4.54 9.10 -5.79
N ASN A 342 4.59 9.97 -4.78
CA ASN A 342 3.54 10.96 -4.53
C ASN A 342 3.45 12.00 -5.67
N LEU A 343 4.59 12.47 -6.17
CA LEU A 343 4.63 13.37 -7.33
C LEU A 343 4.06 12.68 -8.58
N GLU A 344 4.42 11.41 -8.82
CA GLU A 344 3.88 10.61 -9.93
C GLU A 344 2.36 10.50 -9.86
N ALA A 345 1.81 10.17 -8.69
CA ALA A 345 0.36 10.05 -8.50
C ALA A 345 -0.39 11.37 -8.74
N ARG A 346 0.14 12.49 -8.25
CA ARG A 346 -0.50 13.82 -8.36
C ARG A 346 -0.40 14.41 -9.76
N MET A 347 0.72 14.19 -10.45
CA MET A 347 0.98 14.76 -11.78
C MET A 347 0.60 13.82 -12.94
N ALA A 348 -0.05 12.69 -12.64
CA ALA A 348 -0.39 11.61 -13.58
C ALA A 348 -1.25 12.04 -14.78
N SER A 349 -1.93 13.19 -14.73
CA SER A 349 -2.69 13.77 -15.85
C SER A 349 -1.90 14.79 -16.67
N ALA A 350 -0.86 15.42 -16.11
CA ALA A 350 -0.18 16.57 -16.70
C ALA A 350 1.20 16.25 -17.29
N MET A 351 2.01 15.41 -16.65
CA MET A 351 3.37 15.06 -17.11
C MET A 351 3.75 13.62 -16.79
N ASP A 352 4.78 13.10 -17.47
CA ASP A 352 5.37 11.81 -17.14
C ASP A 352 6.42 12.00 -16.03
N VAL A 353 6.29 11.27 -14.92
CA VAL A 353 7.26 11.29 -13.81
C VAL A 353 8.15 10.07 -13.89
N VAL A 354 9.46 10.28 -13.98
CA VAL A 354 10.46 9.23 -14.18
C VAL A 354 11.46 9.25 -13.03
N ALA A 355 11.51 8.19 -12.22
CA ALA A 355 12.50 8.06 -11.17
C ALA A 355 13.93 7.93 -11.74
N CYS A 356 14.91 8.49 -11.05
CA CYS A 356 16.33 8.31 -11.35
C CYS A 356 17.07 7.83 -10.11
N MET A 357 17.90 6.81 -10.24
CA MET A 357 18.86 6.45 -9.20
C MET A 357 20.10 7.31 -9.35
N VAL A 358 20.59 7.86 -8.23
CA VAL A 358 21.74 8.76 -8.18
C VAL A 358 22.73 8.30 -7.12
N ASP A 359 24.03 8.29 -7.40
CA ASP A 359 25.09 7.89 -6.46
C ASP A 359 26.28 8.83 -6.58
N ARG A 360 26.43 9.79 -5.67
CA ARG A 360 27.66 10.54 -5.45
C ARG A 360 27.64 11.18 -4.07
N ILE A 361 28.75 11.10 -3.34
CA ILE A 361 28.93 11.80 -2.07
C ILE A 361 29.48 13.20 -2.36
N CYS A 362 28.69 14.22 -2.02
CA CYS A 362 29.08 15.63 -2.08
C CYS A 362 29.13 16.15 -0.64
N THR A 363 30.32 16.45 -0.15
CA THR A 363 30.59 16.71 1.28
C THR A 363 30.23 18.14 1.64
N ASP A 364 30.68 19.11 0.86
CA ASP A 364 30.54 20.52 1.18
C ASP A 364 30.21 21.38 -0.06
N ARG A 365 29.67 22.57 0.19
CA ARG A 365 29.38 23.59 -0.82
C ARG A 365 29.55 24.97 -0.22
N SER A 366 30.24 25.85 -0.93
CA SER A 366 30.21 27.29 -0.66
C SER A 366 29.90 28.09 -1.92
N VAL A 367 29.30 29.26 -1.74
CA VAL A 367 28.89 30.15 -2.82
C VAL A 367 29.56 31.50 -2.59
N THR A 368 30.24 32.01 -3.60
CA THR A 368 30.88 33.33 -3.62
C THR A 368 30.14 34.26 -4.57
N GLU A 369 30.64 35.48 -4.76
CA GLU A 369 30.04 36.43 -5.69
C GLU A 369 30.01 35.90 -7.13
N SER A 370 31.00 35.14 -7.61
CA SER A 370 31.07 34.66 -9.00
C SER A 370 31.29 33.15 -9.14
N GLU A 371 31.39 32.41 -8.04
CA GLU A 371 31.72 30.98 -8.07
C GLU A 371 30.84 30.18 -7.12
N VAL A 372 30.52 28.94 -7.53
CA VAL A 372 29.96 27.91 -6.65
C VAL A 372 31.04 26.85 -6.49
N LEU A 373 31.57 26.69 -5.27
CA LEU A 373 32.62 25.74 -4.94
C LEU A 373 31.98 24.51 -4.29
N LEU A 374 32.24 23.34 -4.83
CA LEU A 374 31.73 22.07 -4.34
C LEU A 374 32.88 21.11 -4.06
N GLU A 375 32.83 20.47 -2.89
CA GLU A 375 33.71 19.35 -2.57
C GLU A 375 32.94 18.03 -2.66
N ALA A 376 33.50 17.06 -3.37
CA ALA A 376 32.90 15.77 -3.64
C ALA A 376 33.93 14.64 -3.59
N GLU A 377 33.47 13.42 -3.33
CA GLU A 377 34.33 12.24 -3.36
C GLU A 377 35.02 12.07 -4.74
N PRO A 378 36.18 11.37 -4.81
CA PRO A 378 36.86 11.11 -6.09
C PRO A 378 36.05 10.29 -7.10
N TYR A 379 35.02 9.59 -6.65
CA TYR A 379 34.10 8.89 -7.55
C TYR A 379 33.21 9.91 -8.27
N ASP A 380 33.24 9.89 -9.60
CA ASP A 380 32.48 10.82 -10.45
C ASP A 380 30.96 10.68 -10.34
N GLY A 381 30.51 9.56 -9.79
CA GLY A 381 29.12 9.30 -9.49
C GLY A 381 28.40 8.46 -10.55
N SER A 382 27.12 8.23 -10.32
CA SER A 382 26.26 7.49 -11.24
C SER A 382 24.84 8.05 -11.24
N VAL A 383 24.26 8.22 -12.43
CA VAL A 383 22.84 8.51 -12.65
C VAL A 383 22.26 7.39 -13.51
N VAL A 384 21.18 6.77 -13.08
CA VAL A 384 20.47 5.72 -13.84
C VAL A 384 19.02 6.14 -13.99
N VAL A 385 18.60 6.34 -15.23
CA VAL A 385 17.22 6.72 -15.56
C VAL A 385 16.34 5.46 -15.54
N MET A 386 15.26 5.47 -14.76
CA MET A 386 14.40 4.30 -14.59
C MET A 386 13.33 4.24 -15.68
N SER A 387 13.50 3.34 -16.65
CA SER A 387 12.45 2.89 -17.59
C SER A 387 11.44 3.97 -18.04
N PRO A 388 11.89 5.08 -18.66
CA PRO A 388 11.01 6.14 -19.09
C PRO A 388 10.00 5.61 -20.14
N PRO A 389 8.73 6.04 -20.11
CA PRO A 389 7.73 5.67 -21.13
C PRO A 389 8.28 5.88 -22.54
N TRP A 390 7.92 5.01 -23.49
CA TRP A 390 8.45 5.09 -24.85
C TRP A 390 8.14 6.44 -25.51
N CYS A 391 6.99 7.04 -25.18
CA CYS A 391 6.54 8.34 -25.65
C CYS A 391 7.18 9.53 -24.92
N ALA A 392 7.84 9.29 -23.78
CA ALA A 392 8.48 10.35 -23.01
C ALA A 392 9.82 10.77 -23.66
N PRO A 393 10.07 12.08 -23.83
CA PRO A 393 11.33 12.60 -24.36
C PRO A 393 12.49 12.35 -23.39
N LEU A 394 13.64 11.89 -23.88
CA LEU A 394 14.80 11.57 -23.04
C LEU A 394 15.40 12.80 -22.32
N PRO A 395 15.91 12.63 -21.08
CA PRO A 395 16.48 13.74 -20.33
C PRO A 395 17.73 14.27 -21.03
N ALA A 396 18.08 15.52 -20.75
CA ALA A 396 19.34 16.11 -21.19
C ALA A 396 20.55 15.59 -20.38
N PHE A 397 20.59 14.30 -20.03
CA PHE A 397 21.70 13.72 -19.27
C PHE A 397 22.66 12.99 -20.21
N ALA A 398 23.95 13.31 -20.13
CA ALA A 398 24.99 12.57 -20.85
C ALA A 398 26.29 12.49 -20.04
N GLY A 399 27.30 11.83 -20.60
CA GLY A 399 28.60 11.62 -19.99
C GLY A 399 28.75 10.25 -19.33
N PRO A 400 29.96 9.92 -18.84
CA PRO A 400 30.32 8.57 -18.37
C PRO A 400 29.61 8.17 -17.07
N THR A 401 29.01 9.12 -16.35
CA THR A 401 28.27 8.88 -15.10
C THR A 401 26.80 8.53 -15.36
N VAL A 402 26.30 8.74 -16.58
CA VAL A 402 24.88 8.56 -16.92
C VAL A 402 24.67 7.24 -17.62
N ALA A 403 23.72 6.45 -17.12
CA ALA A 403 23.15 5.31 -17.81
C ALA A 403 21.68 5.57 -18.11
N ILE A 404 21.30 5.40 -19.37
CA ILE A 404 19.91 5.37 -19.82
C ILE A 404 19.68 3.97 -20.39
N PRO A 405 19.35 2.98 -19.55
CA PRO A 405 19.26 1.60 -20.00
C PRO A 405 18.08 1.43 -20.95
N GLU A 406 18.30 0.69 -22.05
CA GLU A 406 17.26 0.38 -23.03
C GLU A 406 16.15 -0.48 -22.42
N THR A 407 16.48 -1.34 -21.45
CA THR A 407 15.53 -2.23 -20.80
C THR A 407 15.36 -1.93 -19.31
N GLN A 408 14.15 -2.16 -18.82
CA GLN A 408 13.83 -2.04 -17.39
C GLN A 408 14.67 -3.00 -16.54
N ALA A 409 15.03 -4.18 -17.08
CA ALA A 409 15.86 -5.16 -16.38
C ALA A 409 17.27 -4.63 -16.12
N ALA A 410 17.87 -3.94 -17.10
CA ALA A 410 19.18 -3.31 -16.96
C ALA A 410 19.13 -2.14 -15.95
N ALA A 411 18.08 -1.31 -15.97
CA ALA A 411 17.89 -0.26 -14.97
C ALA A 411 17.75 -0.83 -13.54
N GLN A 412 16.91 -1.86 -13.38
CA GLN A 412 16.74 -2.55 -12.10
C GLN A 412 18.04 -3.17 -11.60
N TYR A 413 18.84 -3.77 -12.50
CA TYR A 413 20.15 -4.31 -12.17
C TYR A 413 21.10 -3.24 -11.62
N LEU A 414 21.25 -2.11 -12.32
CA LEU A 414 22.17 -1.04 -11.89
C LEU A 414 21.75 -0.44 -10.54
N CYS A 415 20.45 -0.28 -10.29
CA CYS A 415 19.92 0.17 -9.00
C CYS A 415 20.17 -0.85 -7.89
N ARG A 416 19.88 -2.13 -8.15
CA ARG A 416 20.09 -3.20 -7.18
C ARG A 416 21.57 -3.39 -6.86
N ARG A 417 22.45 -3.20 -7.85
CA ARG A 417 23.90 -3.16 -7.71
C ARG A 417 24.31 -2.11 -6.69
N LYS A 418 23.93 -0.84 -6.86
CA LYS A 418 24.23 0.22 -5.88
C LYS A 418 23.71 -0.14 -4.48
N LEU A 419 22.46 -0.59 -4.39
CA LEU A 419 21.82 -0.92 -3.11
C LEU A 419 22.59 -2.01 -2.34
N LEU A 420 23.12 -3.01 -3.03
CA LEU A 420 23.89 -4.08 -2.41
C LEU A 420 25.36 -3.68 -2.20
N THR A 421 26.06 -3.24 -3.24
CA THR A 421 27.51 -3.05 -3.19
C THR A 421 27.91 -1.77 -2.48
N VAL A 422 27.10 -0.70 -2.55
CA VAL A 422 27.39 0.57 -1.86
C VAL A 422 26.62 0.62 -0.54
N ASN A 423 25.29 0.76 -0.58
CA ASN A 423 24.48 0.94 0.62
C ASN A 423 24.56 -0.26 1.57
N GLY A 424 24.55 -1.47 1.01
CA GLY A 424 24.66 -2.71 1.77
C GLY A 424 26.02 -2.86 2.43
N MET A 425 27.11 -2.61 1.71
CA MET A 425 28.46 -2.67 2.30
C MET A 425 28.65 -1.59 3.37
N HIS A 426 28.12 -0.39 3.17
CA HIS A 426 28.17 0.66 4.19
C HIS A 426 27.50 0.21 5.50
N THR A 427 26.36 -0.47 5.38
CA THR A 427 25.65 -1.07 6.52
C THR A 427 26.46 -2.23 7.14
N THR A 428 27.14 -3.05 6.34
CA THR A 428 28.05 -4.08 6.83
C THR A 428 29.18 -3.48 7.68
N LEU A 429 29.80 -2.38 7.23
CA LEU A 429 30.84 -1.68 7.98
C LEU A 429 30.30 -1.11 9.30
N ALA A 430 29.11 -0.51 9.28
CA ALA A 430 28.48 0.02 10.50
C ALA A 430 28.22 -1.06 11.57
N PHE A 431 27.68 -2.22 11.19
CA PHE A 431 27.48 -3.32 12.13
C PHE A 431 28.79 -3.97 12.58
N LEU A 432 29.79 -4.03 11.70
CA LEU A 432 31.13 -4.48 12.08
C LEU A 432 31.75 -3.54 13.12
N THR A 433 31.59 -2.22 12.97
CA THR A 433 32.02 -1.23 13.97
C THR A 433 31.30 -1.43 15.31
N LEU A 434 29.97 -1.57 15.30
CA LEU A 434 29.18 -1.76 16.52
C LEU A 434 29.63 -3.01 17.29
N ARG A 435 29.89 -4.12 16.58
CA ARG A 435 30.39 -5.37 17.17
C ARG A 435 31.68 -5.18 17.98
N GLU A 436 32.56 -4.26 17.56
CA GLU A 436 33.84 -4.00 18.26
C GLU A 436 33.68 -3.11 19.48
N HIS A 437 32.69 -2.22 19.47
CA HIS A 437 32.53 -1.19 20.50
C HIS A 437 31.47 -1.54 21.55
N GLU A 438 30.54 -2.44 21.22
CA GLU A 438 29.40 -2.77 22.07
C GLU A 438 29.31 -4.27 22.34
N SER A 439 28.99 -4.60 23.59
CA SER A 439 29.03 -5.98 24.10
C SER A 439 27.64 -6.61 24.31
N GLY A 440 26.55 -5.93 23.93
CA GLY A 440 25.20 -6.42 24.22
C GLY A 440 24.06 -5.52 23.72
N PRO A 441 22.79 -5.88 24.02
CA PRO A 441 21.62 -5.10 23.62
C PRO A 441 21.69 -3.70 24.22
N GLY A 442 21.58 -2.69 23.35
CA GLY A 442 22.09 -1.33 23.55
C GLY A 442 21.37 -0.33 22.64
N VAL A 443 21.25 0.94 23.05
CA VAL A 443 21.08 2.01 22.05
C VAL A 443 22.41 2.10 21.30
N ALA A 444 22.38 1.79 20.00
CA ALA A 444 23.57 1.82 19.16
C ALA A 444 24.25 3.20 19.24
N GLY A 445 25.49 3.18 19.70
CA GLY A 445 26.38 4.32 19.83
C GLY A 445 26.80 4.86 18.46
N ASP A 446 27.43 6.03 18.52
CA ASP A 446 27.89 6.77 17.35
C ASP A 446 29.41 6.68 17.27
N TYR A 447 29.91 5.84 16.38
CA TYR A 447 31.32 5.54 16.24
C TYR A 447 31.77 5.79 14.80
N PRO A 448 33.01 6.28 14.58
CA PRO A 448 33.62 6.30 13.26
C PRO A 448 33.63 4.90 12.64
N LEU A 449 33.29 4.80 11.37
CA LEU A 449 33.22 3.51 10.70
C LEU A 449 34.60 2.87 10.54
N VAL A 450 34.64 1.54 10.72
CA VAL A 450 35.80 0.74 10.35
C VAL A 450 35.84 0.69 8.84
N THR A 451 36.91 1.25 8.26
CA THR A 451 37.16 1.20 6.82
C THR A 451 38.22 0.14 6.50
N VAL A 452 38.44 -0.19 5.23
CA VAL A 452 39.47 -1.18 4.84
C VAL A 452 40.87 -0.71 5.24
N LYS A 453 41.11 0.61 5.19
CA LYS A 453 42.35 1.26 5.65
C LYS A 453 42.60 1.08 7.15
N LEU A 454 41.55 1.12 7.98
CA LEU A 454 41.66 1.06 9.44
C LEU A 454 41.45 -0.35 10.01
N ALA A 455 40.86 -1.26 9.23
CA ALA A 455 40.56 -2.63 9.64
C ALA A 455 41.80 -3.47 9.96
N THR A 456 41.65 -4.46 10.86
CA THR A 456 42.64 -5.54 11.04
C THR A 456 42.67 -6.48 9.82
N GLU A 457 43.67 -7.36 9.73
CA GLU A 457 43.71 -8.34 8.62
C GLU A 457 42.49 -9.27 8.63
N GLU A 458 42.04 -9.68 9.81
CA GLU A 458 40.84 -10.50 9.99
C GLU A 458 39.58 -9.75 9.55
N GLN A 459 39.41 -8.49 9.98
CA GLN A 459 38.29 -7.65 9.56
C GLN A 459 38.30 -7.42 8.05
N ARG A 460 39.45 -7.22 7.41
CA ARG A 460 39.56 -7.10 5.96
C ARG A 460 39.06 -8.35 5.24
N ARG A 461 39.34 -9.56 5.77
CA ARG A 461 38.81 -10.81 5.21
C ARG A 461 37.29 -10.88 5.33
N VAL A 462 36.74 -10.50 6.49
CA VAL A 462 35.27 -10.43 6.69
C VAL A 462 34.61 -9.43 5.74
N ILE A 463 35.17 -8.23 5.61
CA ILE A 463 34.66 -7.18 4.71
C ILE A 463 34.67 -7.68 3.26
N TRP A 464 35.77 -8.31 2.82
CA TRP A 464 35.87 -8.85 1.46
C TRP A 464 34.91 -10.01 1.22
N ALA A 465 34.76 -10.92 2.18
CA ALA A 465 33.77 -12.00 2.14
C ALA A 465 32.34 -11.47 1.95
N TRP A 466 31.96 -10.42 2.68
CA TRP A 466 30.65 -9.77 2.51
C TRP A 466 30.47 -9.13 1.13
N ALA A 467 31.49 -8.47 0.60
CA ALA A 467 31.43 -7.90 -0.76
C ALA A 467 31.17 -9.00 -1.81
N VAL A 468 31.90 -10.12 -1.73
CA VAL A 468 31.74 -11.27 -2.63
C VAL A 468 30.37 -11.93 -2.47
N ALA A 469 29.87 -12.08 -1.23
CA ALA A 469 28.56 -12.64 -0.96
C ALA A 469 27.44 -11.81 -1.62
N ARG A 470 27.54 -10.48 -1.56
CA ARG A 470 26.59 -9.58 -2.23
C ARG A 470 26.66 -9.65 -3.75
N CYS A 471 27.85 -9.81 -4.33
CA CYS A 471 28.00 -10.07 -5.76
C CYS A 471 27.41 -11.42 -6.17
N CYS A 472 27.56 -12.48 -5.36
CA CYS A 472 26.89 -13.76 -5.59
C CYS A 472 25.37 -13.61 -5.59
N LEU A 473 24.85 -12.79 -4.68
CA LEU A 473 23.43 -12.46 -4.61
C LEU A 473 22.98 -11.63 -5.85
N LEU A 474 23.78 -10.68 -6.33
CA LEU A 474 23.49 -9.97 -7.59
C LEU A 474 23.43 -10.90 -8.80
N ILE A 475 24.40 -11.81 -8.92
CA ILE A 475 24.44 -12.84 -9.97
C ILE A 475 23.20 -13.72 -9.88
N PHE A 476 22.78 -14.04 -8.66
CA PHE A 476 21.60 -14.82 -8.43
C PHE A 476 20.33 -14.06 -8.92
N GLU A 477 20.18 -12.77 -8.56
CA GLU A 477 18.94 -12.02 -8.79
C GLU A 477 18.71 -11.57 -10.24
N HIS A 478 19.75 -11.57 -11.08
CA HIS A 478 19.70 -10.95 -12.41
C HIS A 478 20.17 -11.86 -13.55
N ASP A 479 19.60 -11.65 -14.73
CA ASP A 479 20.05 -12.35 -15.93
C ASP A 479 21.47 -11.90 -16.33
N VAL A 480 22.30 -12.86 -16.69
CA VAL A 480 23.71 -12.58 -16.99
C VAL A 480 23.86 -11.80 -18.30
N GLY A 481 22.97 -11.98 -19.29
CA GLY A 481 22.97 -11.16 -20.50
C GLY A 481 22.74 -9.69 -20.18
N VAL A 482 21.78 -9.41 -19.32
CA VAL A 482 21.51 -8.05 -18.80
C VAL A 482 22.74 -7.51 -18.06
N MET A 483 23.38 -8.31 -17.22
CA MET A 483 24.60 -7.88 -16.51
C MET A 483 25.79 -7.64 -17.45
N LEU A 484 25.99 -8.50 -18.45
CA LEU A 484 27.03 -8.33 -19.47
C LEU A 484 26.84 -7.00 -20.21
N SER A 485 25.62 -6.75 -20.69
CA SER A 485 25.23 -5.50 -21.36
C SER A 485 25.46 -4.28 -20.44
N ALA A 486 24.96 -4.33 -19.21
CA ALA A 486 25.07 -3.22 -18.25
C ALA A 486 26.52 -2.90 -17.83
N HIS A 487 27.45 -3.85 -17.99
CA HIS A 487 28.88 -3.65 -17.75
C HIS A 487 29.69 -3.42 -19.04
N GLY A 488 29.06 -3.48 -20.22
CA GLY A 488 29.74 -3.33 -21.51
C GLY A 488 30.75 -4.44 -21.81
N VAL A 489 30.58 -5.63 -21.22
CA VAL A 489 31.49 -6.78 -21.37
C VAL A 489 30.83 -7.93 -22.12
N LYS A 490 31.63 -8.80 -22.75
CA LYS A 490 31.11 -9.87 -23.63
C LYS A 490 31.15 -11.24 -22.99
N THR A 491 32.05 -11.46 -22.03
CA THR A 491 32.25 -12.76 -21.41
C THR A 491 31.90 -12.76 -19.93
N GLN A 492 31.51 -13.93 -19.42
CA GLN A 492 31.18 -14.09 -18.01
C GLN A 492 32.41 -13.92 -17.09
N ASP A 493 33.61 -14.19 -17.60
CA ASP A 493 34.84 -13.99 -16.84
C ASP A 493 35.20 -12.51 -16.73
N GLU A 494 35.01 -11.73 -17.79
CA GLU A 494 35.10 -10.25 -17.73
C GLU A 494 34.08 -9.67 -16.76
N LEU A 495 32.84 -10.20 -16.75
CA LEU A 495 31.83 -9.75 -15.78
C LEU A 495 32.26 -10.02 -14.34
N VAL A 496 32.83 -11.20 -14.06
CA VAL A 496 33.39 -11.53 -12.74
C VAL A 496 34.49 -10.52 -12.37
N ASP A 497 35.38 -10.20 -13.30
CA ASP A 497 36.43 -9.19 -13.06
C ASP A 497 35.85 -7.82 -12.77
N SER A 498 34.86 -7.37 -13.55
CA SER A 498 34.19 -6.10 -13.35
C SER A 498 33.47 -6.02 -12.00
N LEU A 499 32.81 -7.09 -11.55
CA LEU A 499 32.15 -7.13 -10.24
C LEU A 499 33.17 -7.07 -9.08
N LEU A 500 34.29 -7.78 -9.20
CA LEU A 500 35.35 -7.74 -8.18
C LEU A 500 36.09 -6.40 -8.17
N ALA A 501 36.38 -5.83 -9.35
CA ALA A 501 36.98 -4.50 -9.48
C ALA A 501 36.07 -3.44 -8.86
N LEU A 502 34.78 -3.43 -9.23
CA LEU A 502 33.78 -2.55 -8.66
C LEU A 502 33.72 -2.68 -7.12
N SER A 503 33.73 -3.90 -6.60
CA SER A 503 33.71 -4.13 -5.15
C SER A 503 34.95 -3.55 -4.47
N ARG A 504 36.13 -3.68 -5.07
CA ARG A 504 37.36 -3.07 -4.55
C ARG A 504 37.29 -1.55 -4.58
N ASP A 505 36.77 -0.97 -5.66
CA ASP A 505 36.69 0.48 -5.80
C ASP A 505 35.67 1.07 -4.85
N VAL A 506 34.53 0.41 -4.63
CA VAL A 506 33.57 0.81 -3.58
C VAL A 506 34.19 0.75 -2.18
N LEU A 507 34.96 -0.28 -1.88
CA LEU A 507 35.65 -0.37 -0.60
C LEU A 507 36.70 0.74 -0.41
N LYS A 508 37.44 1.11 -1.47
CA LYS A 508 38.35 2.27 -1.45
C LYS A 508 37.60 3.60 -1.28
N ARG A 509 36.40 3.74 -1.88
CA ARG A 509 35.56 4.95 -1.72
C ARG A 509 35.27 5.23 -0.24
N PHE A 510 34.99 4.18 0.54
CA PHE A 510 34.75 4.33 1.98
C PHE A 510 35.98 4.80 2.78
N ASP A 511 37.20 4.70 2.25
CA ASP A 511 38.40 5.25 2.90
C ASP A 511 38.57 6.77 2.72
N THR A 512 37.73 7.41 1.88
CA THR A 512 37.88 8.83 1.49
C THR A 512 36.95 9.78 2.21
N ALA A 513 35.96 9.27 2.95
CA ALA A 513 35.00 10.08 3.68
C ALA A 513 34.84 9.54 5.11
N ASP A 514 34.92 10.44 6.09
CA ASP A 514 34.61 10.10 7.47
C ASP A 514 33.09 9.94 7.63
N ASP A 515 32.67 8.81 8.16
CA ASP A 515 31.26 8.50 8.40
C ASP A 515 31.08 7.79 9.74
N THR A 516 29.85 7.73 10.23
CA THR A 516 29.51 7.19 11.54
C THR A 516 28.38 6.17 11.50
N THR A 517 28.38 5.27 12.50
CA THR A 517 27.34 4.26 12.69
C THR A 517 25.94 4.88 12.77
N ARG A 518 25.78 6.00 13.48
CA ARG A 518 24.48 6.68 13.61
C ARG A 518 23.95 7.18 12.28
N ARG A 519 24.80 7.80 11.46
CA ARG A 519 24.35 8.33 10.16
C ARG A 519 23.91 7.20 9.23
N VAL A 520 24.71 6.14 9.12
CA VAL A 520 24.41 5.00 8.23
C VAL A 520 23.17 4.22 8.69
N LEU A 521 23.00 4.06 10.00
CA LEU A 521 21.89 3.31 10.61
C LEU A 521 20.66 4.15 10.96
N SER A 522 20.66 5.45 10.62
CA SER A 522 19.56 6.41 10.87
C SER A 522 18.19 5.96 10.36
N GLY A 523 18.14 5.10 9.35
CA GLY A 523 16.91 4.47 8.84
C GLY A 523 16.36 3.33 9.70
N GLY A 524 16.78 3.24 10.97
CA GLY A 524 16.43 2.21 11.94
C GLY A 524 17.39 1.02 11.94
N VAL A 525 18.03 0.74 13.08
CA VAL A 525 19.01 -0.37 13.22
C VAL A 525 18.38 -1.72 12.84
N LYS A 526 17.18 -2.03 13.37
CA LYS A 526 16.42 -3.24 13.04
C LYS A 526 16.13 -3.34 11.54
N ASN A 527 15.59 -2.29 10.94
CA ASN A 527 15.27 -2.25 9.52
C ASN A 527 16.51 -2.47 8.65
N ARG A 528 17.65 -1.85 8.99
CA ARG A 528 18.93 -2.04 8.28
C ARG A 528 19.49 -3.45 8.43
N TRP A 529 19.33 -4.07 9.60
CA TRP A 529 19.71 -5.46 9.83
C TRP A 529 18.86 -6.42 8.96
N GLU A 530 17.53 -6.29 8.99
CA GLU A 530 16.60 -7.15 8.25
C GLU A 530 16.80 -7.03 6.73
N THR A 531 16.79 -5.78 6.22
CA THR A 531 16.75 -5.52 4.77
C THR A 531 18.12 -5.57 4.08
N ARG A 532 19.23 -5.45 4.81
CA ARG A 532 20.58 -5.36 4.21
C ARG A 532 21.57 -6.40 4.69
N LEU A 533 21.41 -6.99 5.87
CA LEU A 533 22.31 -8.02 6.41
C LEU A 533 21.67 -9.41 6.31
N HIS A 534 20.53 -9.60 6.97
CA HIS A 534 19.83 -10.89 7.07
C HIS A 534 19.46 -11.46 5.69
N ASN A 535 19.09 -10.61 4.73
CA ASN A 535 18.79 -11.02 3.36
C ASN A 535 19.97 -11.66 2.60
N VAL A 536 21.22 -11.36 2.98
CA VAL A 536 22.41 -12.01 2.41
C VAL A 536 22.61 -13.39 3.04
N GLN A 537 22.39 -13.52 4.35
CA GLN A 537 22.44 -14.81 5.04
C GLN A 537 21.34 -15.75 4.52
N GLU A 538 20.10 -15.29 4.45
CA GLU A 538 18.96 -16.09 3.98
C GLU A 538 19.20 -16.65 2.57
N PHE A 539 19.88 -15.87 1.73
CA PHE A 539 20.33 -16.32 0.42
C PHE A 539 21.38 -17.42 0.48
N LEU A 540 22.43 -17.25 1.28
CA LEU A 540 23.47 -18.27 1.37
C LEU A 540 22.94 -19.56 1.98
N ASP A 541 21.94 -19.48 2.86
CA ASP A 541 21.33 -20.64 3.48
C ASP A 541 20.40 -21.41 2.53
N ASN A 542 19.76 -20.73 1.56
CA ASN A 542 18.63 -21.30 0.80
C ASN A 542 18.73 -21.18 -0.73
N GLY A 543 19.61 -20.31 -1.23
CA GLY A 543 19.75 -20.00 -2.65
C GLY A 543 20.81 -20.86 -3.33
N PRO A 544 20.57 -21.34 -4.57
CA PRO A 544 21.59 -22.08 -5.29
C PRO A 544 22.74 -21.16 -5.73
N LEU A 545 23.97 -21.54 -5.40
CA LEU A 545 25.16 -20.93 -5.94
C LEU A 545 25.52 -21.60 -7.27
N GLY A 546 25.25 -20.90 -8.37
CA GLY A 546 25.58 -21.37 -9.72
C GLY A 546 27.08 -21.37 -10.04
N SER A 547 27.43 -21.92 -11.21
CA SER A 547 28.83 -22.00 -11.68
C SER A 547 29.53 -20.64 -11.80
N LEU A 548 28.79 -19.57 -12.09
CA LEU A 548 29.32 -18.21 -12.15
C LEU A 548 29.66 -17.66 -10.76
N SER A 549 28.81 -17.89 -9.75
CA SER A 549 29.08 -17.52 -8.35
C SER A 549 30.28 -18.28 -7.81
N MET A 550 30.41 -19.57 -8.14
CA MET A 550 31.58 -20.37 -7.74
C MET A 550 32.88 -19.86 -8.40
N ARG A 551 32.82 -19.42 -9.67
CA ARG A 551 33.96 -18.76 -10.33
C ARG A 551 34.32 -17.43 -9.65
N LEU A 552 33.32 -16.62 -9.31
CA LEU A 552 33.50 -15.37 -8.58
C LEU A 552 34.21 -15.61 -7.24
N ILE A 553 33.72 -16.56 -6.43
CA ILE A 553 34.31 -16.93 -5.13
C ILE A 553 35.77 -17.37 -5.30
N LYS A 554 36.04 -18.26 -6.27
CA LYS A 554 37.40 -18.73 -6.56
C LYS A 554 38.33 -17.58 -6.97
N LYS A 555 37.89 -16.70 -7.86
CA LYS A 555 38.69 -15.56 -8.35
C LYS A 555 38.87 -14.46 -7.28
N ALA A 556 37.92 -14.37 -6.34
CA ALA A 556 38.04 -13.51 -5.18
C ALA A 556 39.07 -14.00 -4.14
N GLY A 557 39.54 -15.25 -4.26
CA GLY A 557 40.56 -15.82 -3.37
C GLY A 557 40.05 -16.24 -2.00
N ILE A 558 38.74 -16.47 -1.85
CA ILE A 558 38.11 -16.92 -0.59
C ILE A 558 37.41 -18.27 -0.79
N THR A 559 37.14 -18.98 0.30
CA THR A 559 36.35 -20.22 0.26
C THR A 559 34.87 -19.96 0.50
N LEU A 560 34.00 -20.85 0.02
CA LEU A 560 32.55 -20.77 0.31
C LEU A 560 32.27 -20.87 1.82
N GLU A 561 33.02 -21.72 2.53
CA GLU A 561 32.90 -21.88 3.98
C GLU A 561 33.25 -20.60 4.73
N GLU A 562 34.41 -20.00 4.40
CA GLU A 562 34.84 -18.71 4.95
C GLU A 562 33.77 -17.63 4.71
N MET A 563 33.31 -17.49 3.46
CA MET A 563 32.29 -16.50 3.11
C MET A 563 31.00 -16.69 3.90
N THR A 564 30.50 -17.92 3.96
CA THR A 564 29.23 -18.24 4.65
C THR A 564 29.36 -18.03 6.16
N LYS A 565 30.49 -18.42 6.75
CA LYS A 565 30.77 -18.20 8.16
C LYS A 565 30.83 -16.69 8.49
N SER A 566 31.58 -15.91 7.72
CA SER A 566 31.67 -14.45 7.93
C SER A 566 30.32 -13.74 7.84
N VAL A 567 29.43 -14.19 6.96
CA VAL A 567 28.07 -13.64 6.87
C VAL A 567 27.24 -14.03 8.09
N ARG A 568 27.18 -15.33 8.43
CA ARG A 568 26.38 -15.82 9.56
C ARG A 568 26.81 -15.20 10.90
N ASP A 569 28.11 -15.12 11.14
CA ASP A 569 28.66 -14.58 12.39
C ASP A 569 28.23 -13.11 12.55
N LEU A 570 28.48 -12.26 11.56
CA LEU A 570 28.14 -10.84 11.67
C LEU A 570 26.62 -10.62 11.77
N VAL A 571 25.79 -11.40 11.06
CA VAL A 571 24.32 -11.27 11.19
C VAL A 571 23.86 -11.67 12.60
N SER A 572 24.43 -12.75 13.16
CA SER A 572 24.14 -13.18 14.52
C SER A 572 24.59 -12.14 15.55
N ASP A 573 25.82 -11.65 15.44
CA ASP A 573 26.42 -10.66 16.35
C ASP A 573 25.70 -9.31 16.29
N ALA A 574 25.14 -8.96 15.14
CA ALA A 574 24.40 -7.71 14.95
C ALA A 574 22.95 -7.76 15.47
N LYS A 575 22.38 -8.97 15.64
CA LYS A 575 20.98 -9.15 16.06
C LYS A 575 20.66 -8.51 17.43
N PRO A 576 21.52 -8.59 18.46
CA PRO A 576 21.30 -7.89 19.74
C PRO A 576 21.06 -6.39 19.62
N PHE A 577 21.64 -5.71 18.63
CA PHE A 577 21.44 -4.27 18.40
C PHE A 577 20.04 -3.92 17.85
N THR A 578 19.21 -4.93 17.53
CA THR A 578 17.86 -4.74 16.97
C THR A 578 16.73 -4.71 18.01
N TYR A 579 17.03 -5.02 19.27
CA TYR A 579 16.03 -5.06 20.34
C TYR A 579 15.85 -3.69 21.00
N ASP A 580 14.60 -3.25 21.19
CA ASP A 580 14.28 -2.04 21.95
C ASP A 580 14.53 -2.24 23.46
N HIS A 581 15.00 -1.18 24.11
CA HIS A 581 15.44 -1.14 25.52
C HIS A 581 14.39 -1.53 26.58
N CYS A 582 13.13 -1.79 26.20
CA CYS A 582 12.07 -2.12 27.15
C CYS A 582 11.84 -3.62 27.39
N GLN A 583 12.47 -4.54 26.65
CA GLN A 583 12.16 -5.99 26.76
C GLN A 583 13.27 -6.90 27.31
N ALA A 584 14.30 -6.35 27.95
CA ALA A 584 15.39 -7.17 28.50
C ALA A 584 15.11 -7.74 29.90
N VAL A 585 13.89 -8.22 30.22
CA VAL A 585 13.65 -9.07 31.41
C VAL A 585 12.48 -10.05 31.19
N LYS A 586 12.80 -11.36 31.25
CA LYS A 586 11.96 -12.55 31.51
C LYS A 586 11.36 -13.36 30.33
N LYS A 587 11.99 -14.53 30.19
CA LYS A 587 11.45 -15.92 30.24
C LYS A 587 11.38 -16.74 28.95
N SER A 588 11.82 -17.98 29.15
CA SER A 588 12.03 -19.10 28.23
C SER A 588 10.73 -19.76 27.74
N PRO A 589 10.77 -20.50 26.61
CA PRO A 589 9.56 -20.88 25.87
C PRO A 589 8.96 -22.22 26.33
N LYS A 590 7.62 -22.30 26.33
CA LYS A 590 6.88 -23.57 26.28
C LYS A 590 6.30 -23.76 24.88
N LYS A 591 6.54 -24.95 24.32
CA LYS A 591 6.02 -25.40 23.02
C LYS A 591 4.50 -25.55 23.07
N VAL A 592 3.82 -25.00 22.07
CA VAL A 592 2.48 -25.44 21.63
C VAL A 592 2.56 -25.67 20.13
N SER A 593 2.10 -26.82 19.66
CA SER A 593 2.01 -27.18 18.25
C SER A 593 0.67 -26.72 17.69
N MET A 594 0.66 -25.91 16.63
CA MET A 594 -0.56 -25.51 15.94
C MET A 594 -0.56 -26.05 14.50
N GLN A 595 -1.63 -26.76 14.14
CA GLN A 595 -1.90 -27.22 12.77
C GLN A 595 -2.52 -26.07 11.98
N THR A 596 -1.83 -25.58 10.94
CA THR A 596 -2.32 -24.53 10.05
C THR A 596 -3.33 -25.09 9.05
N ARG A 597 -4.59 -24.64 9.12
CA ARG A 597 -5.62 -24.84 8.09
C ARG A 597 -5.43 -23.78 7.00
N CYS A 598 -5.17 -24.22 5.76
CA CYS A 598 -5.09 -23.36 4.58
C CYS A 598 -6.44 -23.39 3.83
N LEU A 599 -7.03 -22.22 3.56
CA LEU A 599 -8.24 -22.08 2.76
C LEU A 599 -7.91 -22.29 1.27
N SER A 600 -8.34 -23.42 0.68
CA SER A 600 -8.26 -23.61 -0.78
C SER A 600 -9.52 -23.06 -1.45
N ARG A 601 -9.36 -22.11 -2.37
CA ARG A 601 -10.44 -21.65 -3.26
C ARG A 601 -10.47 -22.50 -4.53
N LYS A 602 -11.57 -23.24 -4.71
CA LYS A 602 -11.99 -23.81 -6.00
C LYS A 602 -12.55 -22.71 -6.90
N SER A 603 -12.29 -22.88 -8.18
CA SER A 603 -12.44 -21.99 -9.33
C SER A 603 -13.83 -21.38 -9.53
N ILE A 604 -13.89 -20.06 -9.80
CA ILE A 604 -14.89 -19.42 -10.67
C ILE A 604 -14.18 -18.32 -11.49
N ARG A 605 -14.17 -18.49 -12.82
CA ARG A 605 -13.70 -17.48 -13.80
C ARG A 605 -14.87 -16.56 -14.14
N VAL A 606 -14.79 -15.29 -13.76
CA VAL A 606 -15.50 -14.16 -14.40
C VAL A 606 -14.54 -12.98 -14.42
N VAL A 607 -14.24 -12.48 -15.62
CA VAL A 607 -13.36 -11.33 -15.85
C VAL A 607 -14.19 -10.05 -15.63
N PHE A 608 -13.99 -9.42 -14.47
CA PHE A 608 -14.22 -7.99 -14.24
C PHE A 608 -12.86 -7.40 -13.85
N GLN A 609 -12.56 -6.16 -14.25
CA GLN A 609 -11.49 -5.39 -13.59
C GLN A 609 -11.90 -5.24 -12.12
N GLN A 610 -11.40 -6.12 -11.25
CA GLN A 610 -11.89 -6.21 -9.87
C GLN A 610 -11.27 -5.09 -9.04
N LYS A 611 -12.09 -4.10 -8.69
CA LYS A 611 -11.78 -3.14 -7.62
C LYS A 611 -12.11 -3.76 -6.26
N ALA A 612 -11.32 -3.40 -5.24
CA ALA A 612 -11.61 -3.77 -3.86
C ALA A 612 -12.58 -2.74 -3.27
N GLY A 613 -13.36 -3.15 -2.28
CA GLY A 613 -14.15 -2.19 -1.50
C GLY A 613 -14.38 -2.65 -0.08
N VAL A 614 -14.75 -1.69 0.77
CA VAL A 614 -14.72 -1.86 2.22
C VAL A 614 -16.14 -1.83 2.79
N LEU A 615 -16.49 -2.84 3.58
CA LEU A 615 -17.79 -3.00 4.20
C LEU A 615 -17.59 -2.88 5.71
N PHE A 616 -17.98 -1.75 6.26
CA PHE A 616 -17.79 -1.44 7.68
C PHE A 616 -18.99 -1.90 8.49
N ASP A 617 -18.76 -2.53 9.64
CA ASP A 617 -19.73 -2.39 10.73
C ASP A 617 -19.78 -0.92 11.22
N PHE A 618 -20.87 -0.55 11.88
CA PHE A 618 -21.04 0.81 12.39
C PHE A 618 -20.75 0.93 13.89
N ASP A 619 -21.48 0.19 14.73
CA ASP A 619 -21.44 0.36 16.18
C ASP A 619 -20.13 -0.23 16.74
N GLY A 620 -19.31 0.57 17.43
CA GLY A 620 -18.02 0.11 17.94
C GLY A 620 -16.90 -0.01 16.87
N THR A 621 -17.23 0.17 15.59
CA THR A 621 -16.28 0.21 14.47
C THR A 621 -16.10 1.62 13.89
N LEU A 622 -17.12 2.17 13.22
CA LEU A 622 -17.07 3.54 12.69
C LEU A 622 -17.50 4.58 13.73
N GLY A 623 -18.56 4.29 14.48
CA GLY A 623 -19.09 5.14 15.54
C GLY A 623 -18.72 4.61 16.92
N ASP A 624 -18.34 5.51 17.81
CA ASP A 624 -18.20 5.21 19.24
C ASP A 624 -19.57 5.29 19.92
N THR A 625 -20.41 4.27 19.67
CA THR A 625 -21.82 4.24 20.10
C THR A 625 -22.07 3.35 21.31
N GLU A 626 -21.18 2.40 21.58
CA GLU A 626 -21.41 1.38 22.61
C GLU A 626 -21.24 1.96 24.02
N THR A 627 -20.25 2.83 24.24
CA THR A 627 -20.06 3.51 25.53
C THR A 627 -21.26 4.38 25.91
N PRO A 628 -21.76 5.29 25.05
CA PRO A 628 -23.00 6.02 25.33
C PRO A 628 -24.23 5.14 25.55
N ALA A 629 -24.38 4.05 24.77
CA ALA A 629 -25.51 3.13 24.92
C ALA A 629 -25.47 2.39 26.28
N MET A 630 -24.28 1.96 26.72
CA MET A 630 -24.09 1.36 28.04
C MET A 630 -24.32 2.36 29.17
N GLU A 631 -23.98 3.63 28.97
CA GLU A 631 -24.26 4.68 29.95
C GLU A 631 -25.78 4.93 30.10
N VAL A 632 -26.54 4.94 29.01
CA VAL A 632 -28.02 5.00 29.07
C VAL A 632 -28.57 3.80 29.85
N ALA A 633 -28.13 2.58 29.51
CA ALA A 633 -28.53 1.37 30.20
C ALA A 633 -28.22 1.41 31.71
N TYR A 634 -27.04 1.92 32.10
CA TYR A 634 -26.67 2.12 33.49
C TYR A 634 -27.65 3.05 34.20
N TRP A 635 -27.90 4.23 33.64
CA TRP A 635 -28.76 5.24 34.27
C TRP A 635 -30.22 4.81 34.38
N GLU A 636 -30.69 3.97 33.47
CA GLU A 636 -32.03 3.39 33.54
C GLU A 636 -32.15 2.27 34.58
N LEU A 637 -31.09 1.50 34.82
CA LEU A 637 -31.05 0.45 35.84
C LEU A 637 -30.71 0.96 37.24
N ALA A 638 -29.96 2.06 37.35
CA ALA A 638 -29.48 2.63 38.61
C ALA A 638 -30.57 2.80 39.69
N PRO A 639 -31.79 3.30 39.40
CA PRO A 639 -32.86 3.39 40.39
C PRO A 639 -33.30 2.05 40.99
N TYR A 640 -33.03 0.94 40.28
CA TYR A 640 -33.45 -0.41 40.66
C TYR A 640 -32.34 -1.22 41.33
N LEU A 641 -31.12 -0.68 41.44
CA LEU A 641 -30.04 -1.36 42.15
C LEU A 641 -30.36 -1.53 43.64
N PRO A 642 -30.16 -2.72 44.23
CA PRO A 642 -30.34 -2.90 45.67
C PRO A 642 -29.31 -2.07 46.44
N ASN A 643 -29.73 -1.47 47.55
CA ASN A 643 -28.86 -0.67 48.44
C ASN A 643 -28.14 0.50 47.74
N VAL A 644 -28.76 1.08 46.70
CA VAL A 644 -28.20 2.19 45.93
C VAL A 644 -27.93 3.43 46.80
N SER A 645 -26.69 3.93 46.73
CA SER A 645 -26.25 5.17 47.37
C SER A 645 -26.11 6.26 46.32
N ALA A 646 -26.93 7.31 46.39
CA ALA A 646 -26.95 8.38 45.38
C ALA A 646 -25.55 9.01 45.12
N ASP A 647 -24.78 9.22 46.19
CA ASP A 647 -23.44 9.82 46.12
C ASP A 647 -22.39 8.94 45.43
N LYS A 648 -22.67 7.64 45.23
CA LYS A 648 -21.74 6.66 44.62
C LYS A 648 -22.09 6.30 43.16
N LEU A 649 -23.26 6.69 42.68
CA LEU A 649 -23.74 6.31 41.34
C LEU A 649 -22.77 6.76 40.23
N GLU A 650 -22.23 7.96 40.30
CA GLU A 650 -21.29 8.43 39.28
C GLU A 650 -19.95 7.64 39.31
N GLU A 651 -19.52 7.15 40.49
CA GLU A 651 -18.31 6.31 40.64
C GLU A 651 -18.55 4.87 40.14
N GLU A 652 -19.74 4.32 40.37
CA GLU A 652 -20.11 2.94 40.01
C GLU A 652 -20.44 2.75 38.51
N LYS A 653 -20.70 3.86 37.79
CA LYS A 653 -20.98 3.86 36.36
C LYS A 653 -19.87 3.21 35.53
N VAL A 654 -18.62 3.61 35.74
CA VAL A 654 -17.49 3.16 34.90
C VAL A 654 -17.26 1.65 35.04
N PRO A 655 -17.18 1.07 36.26
CA PRO A 655 -17.11 -0.38 36.42
C PRO A 655 -18.30 -1.14 35.83
N PHE A 656 -19.50 -0.56 35.87
CA PHE A 656 -20.70 -1.16 35.27
C PHE A 656 -20.59 -1.24 33.75
N ILE A 657 -20.22 -0.12 33.10
CA ILE A 657 -20.05 -0.06 31.64
C ILE A 657 -18.99 -1.08 31.20
N GLN A 658 -17.85 -1.14 31.91
CA GLN A 658 -16.77 -2.08 31.58
C GLN A 658 -17.19 -3.55 31.73
N HIS A 659 -17.92 -3.92 32.79
CA HIS A 659 -18.36 -5.31 32.99
C HIS A 659 -19.46 -5.77 32.02
N ASN A 660 -20.26 -4.82 31.54
CA ASN A 660 -21.45 -5.10 30.73
C ASN A 660 -21.29 -4.73 29.26
N ALA A 661 -20.13 -4.20 28.84
CA ALA A 661 -19.81 -3.93 27.45
C ALA A 661 -20.06 -5.18 26.57
N GLY A 662 -20.80 -4.99 25.47
CA GLY A 662 -21.15 -6.07 24.54
C GLY A 662 -22.19 -7.08 25.07
N ARG A 663 -22.79 -6.88 26.25
CA ARG A 663 -23.88 -7.72 26.79
C ARG A 663 -25.24 -7.14 26.44
N ALA A 664 -26.23 -8.01 26.25
CA ALA A 664 -27.61 -7.60 26.04
C ALA A 664 -28.20 -6.94 27.31
N PHE A 665 -29.04 -5.93 27.15
CA PHE A 665 -29.66 -5.21 28.28
C PHE A 665 -30.51 -6.15 29.16
N GLU A 666 -31.14 -7.16 28.56
CA GLU A 666 -31.88 -8.20 29.24
C GLU A 666 -31.01 -8.96 30.27
N HIS A 667 -29.74 -9.23 29.92
CA HIS A 667 -28.80 -9.86 30.85
C HIS A 667 -28.44 -8.94 32.02
N MET A 668 -28.39 -7.62 31.79
CA MET A 668 -28.18 -6.65 32.86
C MET A 668 -29.38 -6.62 33.80
N ILE A 669 -30.61 -6.65 33.25
CA ILE A 669 -31.85 -6.78 34.02
C ILE A 669 -31.83 -8.05 34.87
N GLU A 670 -31.41 -9.20 34.31
CA GLU A 670 -31.29 -10.46 35.04
C GLU A 670 -30.32 -10.34 36.23
N ASN A 671 -29.13 -9.77 36.03
CA ASN A 671 -28.14 -9.56 37.10
C ASN A 671 -28.71 -8.67 38.22
N VAL A 672 -29.43 -7.61 37.86
CA VAL A 672 -30.09 -6.74 38.84
C VAL A 672 -31.23 -7.47 39.55
N ASN A 673 -32.02 -8.28 38.84
CA ASN A 673 -33.08 -9.11 39.42
C ASN A 673 -32.54 -10.12 40.42
N GLU A 674 -31.41 -10.78 40.11
CA GLU A 674 -30.76 -11.69 41.05
C GLU A 674 -30.28 -10.97 42.32
N ALA A 675 -29.72 -9.76 42.17
CA ALA A 675 -29.30 -8.95 43.30
C ALA A 675 -30.50 -8.48 44.15
N ARG A 676 -31.61 -8.08 43.50
CA ARG A 676 -32.86 -7.68 44.15
C ARG A 676 -33.52 -8.84 44.89
N ALA A 677 -33.53 -10.04 44.30
CA ALA A 677 -34.08 -11.24 44.92
C ALA A 677 -33.36 -11.62 46.22
N LYS A 678 -32.03 -11.44 46.30
CA LYS A 678 -31.24 -11.67 47.52
C LYS A 678 -31.66 -10.75 48.67
N GLU A 679 -32.13 -9.55 48.36
CA GLU A 679 -32.64 -8.56 49.32
C GLU A 679 -34.16 -8.64 49.53
N GLY A 680 -34.85 -9.61 48.90
CA GLY A 680 -36.30 -9.75 48.99
C GLY A 680 -37.11 -8.67 48.26
N LEU A 681 -36.50 -7.97 47.30
CA LEU A 681 -37.13 -6.94 46.49
C LEU A 681 -37.81 -7.54 45.25
N PRO A 682 -38.90 -6.92 44.72
CA PRO A 682 -39.55 -7.37 43.48
C PRO A 682 -38.59 -7.23 42.29
N ASP A 683 -38.79 -7.97 41.21
CA ASP A 683 -38.00 -7.82 39.99
C ASP A 683 -38.14 -6.40 39.37
N VAL A 684 -37.21 -6.04 38.49
CA VAL A 684 -37.10 -4.72 37.86
C VAL A 684 -38.35 -4.35 37.08
N GLU A 685 -38.97 -5.27 36.33
CA GLU A 685 -40.17 -4.96 35.52
C GLU A 685 -41.41 -4.76 36.40
N THR A 686 -41.56 -5.58 37.45
CA THR A 686 -42.58 -5.39 38.49
C THR A 686 -42.39 -4.04 39.20
N ALA A 687 -41.15 -3.67 39.51
CA ALA A 687 -40.82 -2.39 40.12
C ALA A 687 -40.98 -1.20 39.16
N HIS A 688 -40.74 -1.41 37.87
CA HIS A 688 -40.93 -0.41 36.82
C HIS A 688 -42.41 -0.07 36.66
N SER A 689 -43.25 -1.11 36.61
CA SER A 689 -44.69 -1.05 36.32
C SER A 689 -45.56 -0.61 37.52
N SER A 690 -45.08 -0.81 38.75
CA SER A 690 -45.85 -0.49 39.94
C SER A 690 -45.71 0.99 40.30
N ALA A 691 -46.82 1.74 40.29
CA ALA A 691 -46.88 3.15 40.65
C ALA A 691 -46.57 3.45 42.14
N GLY A 692 -46.11 2.47 42.92
CA GLY A 692 -45.87 2.55 44.36
C GLY A 692 -44.62 1.82 44.86
N VAL A 693 -43.64 1.53 43.99
CA VAL A 693 -42.29 1.20 44.47
C VAL A 693 -41.58 2.51 44.81
N ASP A 694 -41.24 2.69 46.09
CA ASP A 694 -40.39 3.79 46.55
C ASP A 694 -38.97 3.63 45.98
N LEU A 695 -38.77 4.13 44.78
CA LEU A 695 -37.43 4.34 44.24
C LEU A 695 -36.75 5.41 45.13
N ASN A 696 -35.46 5.22 45.41
CA ASN A 696 -34.70 6.17 46.21
C ASN A 696 -34.70 7.55 45.50
N GLU A 697 -35.41 8.53 46.07
CA GLU A 697 -35.59 9.86 45.46
C GLU A 697 -34.25 10.57 45.18
N ALA A 698 -33.25 10.39 46.05
CA ALA A 698 -31.92 10.96 45.86
C ALA A 698 -31.21 10.31 44.66
N ALA A 699 -31.34 9.00 44.49
CA ALA A 699 -30.81 8.28 43.32
C ALA A 699 -31.53 8.70 42.03
N VAL A 700 -32.86 8.85 42.07
CA VAL A 700 -33.67 9.34 40.94
C VAL A 700 -33.26 10.75 40.54
N ALA A 701 -32.95 11.65 41.49
CA ALA A 701 -32.47 12.98 41.17
C ALA A 701 -31.12 12.99 40.44
N VAL A 702 -30.18 12.11 40.84
CA VAL A 702 -28.89 11.92 40.13
C VAL A 702 -29.13 11.37 38.72
N VAL A 703 -30.00 10.37 38.60
CA VAL A 703 -30.38 9.76 37.32
C VAL A 703 -31.03 10.79 36.40
N ASP A 704 -31.97 11.59 36.87
CA ASP A 704 -32.61 12.65 36.06
C ASP A 704 -31.61 13.71 35.61
N ALA A 705 -30.63 14.06 36.46
CA ALA A 705 -29.54 14.94 36.07
C ALA A 705 -28.69 14.32 34.95
N ALA A 706 -28.35 13.04 35.03
CA ALA A 706 -27.62 12.33 33.99
C ALA A 706 -28.43 12.20 32.68
N ARG A 707 -29.71 11.83 32.77
CA ARG A 707 -30.67 11.77 31.66
C ARG A 707 -30.74 13.08 30.87
N SER A 708 -30.72 14.22 31.58
CA SER A 708 -30.75 15.53 30.95
C SER A 708 -29.53 15.81 30.05
N ARG A 709 -28.34 15.25 30.37
CA ARG A 709 -27.12 15.36 29.56
C ARG A 709 -27.30 14.71 28.18
N PHE A 710 -28.08 13.64 28.10
CA PHE A 710 -28.47 12.96 26.86
C PHE A 710 -29.73 13.54 26.21
N GLY A 711 -30.33 14.58 26.80
CA GLY A 711 -31.60 15.13 26.32
C GLY A 711 -32.83 14.27 26.58
N LEU A 712 -32.72 13.30 27.49
CA LEU A 712 -33.82 12.46 27.88
C LEU A 712 -34.70 13.20 28.89
N VAL A 713 -35.99 12.92 28.85
CA VAL A 713 -36.94 13.46 29.84
C VAL A 713 -36.74 12.79 31.19
N LYS A 714 -37.29 13.39 32.26
CA LYS A 714 -37.23 12.79 33.60
C LYS A 714 -37.84 11.39 33.61
N LEU A 715 -37.33 10.52 34.47
CA LEU A 715 -37.77 9.12 34.55
C LEU A 715 -39.29 9.00 34.78
N ALA A 716 -39.86 9.90 35.60
CA ALA A 716 -41.30 9.95 35.85
C ALA A 716 -42.14 10.28 34.61
N ASP A 717 -41.59 11.05 33.67
CA ASP A 717 -42.25 11.43 32.40
C ASP A 717 -41.99 10.40 31.29
N ALA A 718 -40.89 9.64 31.39
CA ALA A 718 -40.51 8.61 30.44
C ALA A 718 -41.28 7.30 30.66
N LYS A 719 -41.33 6.81 31.92
CA LYS A 719 -41.98 5.55 32.30
C LYS A 719 -43.36 5.33 31.66
N PRO A 720 -44.30 6.30 31.67
CA PRO A 720 -45.65 6.09 31.13
C PRO A 720 -45.70 5.94 29.61
N ARG A 721 -44.60 6.22 28.88
CA ARG A 721 -44.54 6.16 27.42
C ARG A 721 -44.23 4.76 26.89
N TYR A 722 -43.76 3.86 27.76
CA TYR A 722 -43.23 2.56 27.37
C TYR A 722 -43.85 1.44 28.19
N ASP A 723 -44.09 0.30 27.54
CA ASP A 723 -44.73 -0.86 28.16
C ASP A 723 -43.75 -1.74 28.96
N SER A 724 -42.43 -1.51 28.80
CA SER A 724 -41.36 -2.20 29.51
C SER A 724 -40.10 -1.34 29.58
N LEU A 725 -39.22 -1.64 30.53
CA LEU A 725 -37.93 -0.95 30.65
C LEU A 725 -37.04 -1.22 29.42
N LEU A 726 -37.08 -2.43 28.86
CA LEU A 726 -36.35 -2.77 27.65
C LEU A 726 -36.75 -1.90 26.44
N LYS A 727 -38.04 -1.59 26.28
CA LYS A 727 -38.51 -0.75 25.17
C LYS A 727 -38.09 0.70 25.37
N MET A 728 -38.20 1.19 26.60
CA MET A 728 -37.69 2.50 26.99
C MET A 728 -36.19 2.62 26.67
N GLN A 729 -35.39 1.64 27.10
CA GLN A 729 -33.95 1.61 26.86
C GLN A 729 -33.58 1.71 25.39
N LYS A 730 -34.25 0.92 24.54
CA LYS A 730 -33.99 0.92 23.10
C LYS A 730 -34.29 2.28 22.46
N ASP A 731 -35.44 2.85 22.76
CA ASP A 731 -35.88 4.13 22.17
C ASP A 731 -35.05 5.32 22.71
N GLU A 732 -34.77 5.35 24.01
CA GLU A 732 -33.97 6.41 24.63
C GLU A 732 -32.49 6.34 24.25
N THR A 733 -31.94 5.15 24.01
CA THR A 733 -30.59 4.98 23.44
C THR A 733 -30.48 5.66 22.08
N VAL A 734 -31.50 5.54 21.21
CA VAL A 734 -31.51 6.23 19.91
C VAL A 734 -31.52 7.76 20.09
N VAL A 735 -32.31 8.27 21.03
CA VAL A 735 -32.35 9.71 21.34
C VAL A 735 -31.01 10.21 21.86
N ALA A 736 -30.38 9.47 22.78
CA ALA A 736 -29.09 9.80 23.35
C ALA A 736 -27.99 9.81 22.27
N LEU A 737 -27.92 8.76 21.45
CA LEU A 737 -26.93 8.67 20.36
C LEU A 737 -27.09 9.79 19.33
N GLY A 738 -28.31 10.27 19.09
CA GLY A 738 -28.55 11.46 18.27
C GLY A 738 -27.95 12.75 18.82
N LYS A 739 -27.49 12.78 20.07
CA LYS A 739 -26.80 13.93 20.67
C LYS A 739 -25.31 13.74 20.87
N CYS A 740 -24.86 12.52 21.15
CA CYS A 740 -23.49 12.27 21.61
C CYS A 740 -22.73 11.17 20.86
N ALA A 741 -23.27 10.61 19.77
CA ALA A 741 -22.49 9.68 18.95
C ALA A 741 -21.33 10.43 18.28
N GLU A 742 -20.13 9.88 18.41
CA GLU A 742 -18.91 10.40 17.77
C GLU A 742 -18.30 9.36 16.83
N ALA A 743 -17.49 9.80 15.87
CA ALA A 743 -16.71 8.87 15.06
C ALA A 743 -15.53 8.35 15.88
N ASN A 744 -15.20 7.07 15.76
CA ASN A 744 -14.00 6.52 16.41
C ASN A 744 -12.72 7.24 15.92
N PRO A 745 -11.65 7.30 16.74
CA PRO A 745 -10.42 7.97 16.37
C PRO A 745 -9.84 7.50 15.03
N GLY A 746 -9.51 8.45 14.16
CA GLY A 746 -8.92 8.19 12.85
C GLY A 746 -9.92 7.85 11.73
N VAL A 747 -11.20 7.59 12.04
CA VAL A 747 -12.21 7.20 11.03
C VAL A 747 -12.38 8.23 9.92
N ILE A 748 -12.55 9.52 10.26
CA ILE A 748 -12.77 10.57 9.25
C ILE A 748 -11.60 10.66 8.27
N LYS A 749 -10.36 10.72 8.79
CA LYS A 749 -9.15 10.79 7.96
C LYS A 749 -8.98 9.52 7.11
N MET A 750 -9.23 8.34 7.67
CA MET A 750 -9.23 7.08 6.93
C MET A 750 -10.25 7.11 5.77
N LEU A 751 -11.47 7.58 6.00
CA LEU A 751 -12.50 7.67 4.95
C LEU A 751 -12.14 8.69 3.86
N GLU A 752 -11.47 9.79 4.21
CA GLU A 752 -10.92 10.75 3.25
C GLU A 752 -9.85 10.12 2.36
N GLU A 753 -8.93 9.34 2.94
CA GLU A 753 -7.91 8.61 2.20
C GLU A 753 -8.51 7.55 1.27
N LEU A 754 -9.50 6.77 1.74
CA LEU A 754 -10.20 5.80 0.89
C LEU A 754 -10.97 6.48 -0.26
N THR A 755 -11.58 7.64 0.02
CA THR A 755 -12.29 8.44 -0.99
C THR A 755 -11.32 8.96 -2.05
N ALA A 756 -10.17 9.51 -1.63
CA ALA A 756 -9.12 9.99 -2.52
C ALA A 756 -8.53 8.86 -3.38
N ALA A 757 -8.42 7.64 -2.83
CA ALA A 757 -7.99 6.44 -3.55
C ALA A 757 -9.08 5.83 -4.47
N GLY A 758 -10.29 6.39 -4.48
CA GLY A 758 -11.40 5.88 -5.29
C GLY A 758 -11.88 4.48 -4.89
N ILE A 759 -11.67 4.10 -3.62
CA ILE A 759 -12.11 2.81 -3.07
C ILE A 759 -13.56 2.95 -2.58
N PRO A 760 -14.52 2.17 -3.11
CA PRO A 760 -15.90 2.19 -2.63
C PRO A 760 -16.00 1.58 -1.24
N PHE A 761 -16.87 2.16 -0.41
CA PHE A 761 -17.19 1.62 0.90
C PHE A 761 -18.65 1.88 1.31
N ASN A 762 -19.20 0.95 2.11
CA ASN A 762 -20.58 0.97 2.64
C ASN A 762 -20.63 0.50 4.10
N ILE A 763 -21.73 0.80 4.79
CA ILE A 763 -22.06 0.26 6.11
C ILE A 763 -22.89 -1.02 5.95
N ALA A 764 -22.49 -2.06 6.69
CA ALA A 764 -23.21 -3.32 6.84
C ALA A 764 -23.37 -3.63 8.34
N THR A 765 -24.51 -3.23 8.90
CA THR A 765 -24.79 -3.28 10.35
C THR A 765 -26.01 -4.13 10.68
N THR A 766 -26.12 -4.57 11.93
CA THR A 766 -27.35 -5.18 12.46
C THR A 766 -28.32 -4.19 13.07
N SER A 767 -27.88 -2.96 13.34
CA SER A 767 -28.72 -1.91 13.93
C SER A 767 -29.77 -1.41 12.94
N GLY A 768 -30.99 -1.20 13.42
CA GLY A 768 -32.10 -0.71 12.60
C GLY A 768 -31.87 0.68 12.01
N LYS A 769 -32.55 0.94 10.88
CA LYS A 769 -32.57 2.23 10.18
C LYS A 769 -33.07 3.43 11.01
N PRO A 770 -33.78 3.29 12.15
CA PRO A 770 -34.00 4.43 13.04
C PRO A 770 -32.75 4.89 13.82
N ARG A 771 -31.78 4.00 14.06
CA ARG A 771 -30.60 4.27 14.89
C ARG A 771 -29.41 4.76 14.06
N VAL A 772 -29.04 4.01 13.03
CA VAL A 772 -27.77 4.21 12.31
C VAL A 772 -27.67 5.56 11.59
N PRO A 773 -28.68 6.01 10.82
CA PRO A 773 -28.61 7.30 10.14
C PRO A 773 -28.47 8.48 11.12
N VAL A 774 -29.13 8.41 12.28
CA VAL A 774 -29.01 9.42 13.34
C VAL A 774 -27.58 9.48 13.86
N CYS A 775 -26.97 8.33 14.17
CA CYS A 775 -25.57 8.29 14.60
C CYS A 775 -24.61 8.77 13.50
N VAL A 776 -24.85 8.44 12.23
CA VAL A 776 -24.06 8.90 11.08
C VAL A 776 -24.09 10.42 10.95
N ASP A 777 -25.24 11.05 11.19
CA ASP A 777 -25.38 12.51 11.22
C ASP A 777 -24.61 13.12 12.38
N THR A 778 -24.86 12.65 13.60
CA THR A 778 -24.25 13.20 14.82
C THR A 778 -22.73 13.03 14.84
N ALA A 779 -22.22 11.90 14.33
CA ALA A 779 -20.78 11.62 14.20
C ALA A 779 -20.09 12.38 13.04
N GLY A 780 -20.82 13.17 12.25
CA GLY A 780 -20.26 13.93 11.12
C GLY A 780 -19.88 13.08 9.91
N LEU A 781 -20.47 11.89 9.77
CA LEU A 781 -20.14 10.89 8.74
C LEU A 781 -21.07 10.91 7.52
N ARG A 782 -22.15 11.71 7.55
CA ARG A 782 -23.18 11.77 6.49
C ARG A 782 -22.62 11.99 5.08
N ARG A 783 -21.56 12.79 4.95
CA ARG A 783 -20.92 13.05 3.64
C ARG A 783 -20.30 11.80 3.00
N PHE A 784 -19.93 10.82 3.81
CA PHE A 784 -19.35 9.55 3.38
C PHE A 784 -20.42 8.46 3.20
N PHE A 785 -21.46 8.48 4.06
CA PHE A 785 -22.53 7.49 4.09
C PHE A 785 -23.92 8.14 3.90
N PRO A 786 -24.32 8.47 2.66
CA PRO A 786 -25.72 8.73 2.36
C PRO A 786 -26.56 7.46 2.61
N ASP A 787 -27.88 7.61 2.75
CA ASP A 787 -28.79 6.49 3.10
C ASP A 787 -28.66 5.28 2.18
N SER A 788 -28.31 5.49 0.91
CA SER A 788 -28.08 4.40 -0.05
C SER A 788 -26.91 3.48 0.32
N LYS A 789 -25.95 3.98 1.10
CA LYS A 789 -24.74 3.25 1.53
C LYS A 789 -24.89 2.59 2.90
N ILE A 790 -26.08 2.62 3.49
CA ILE A 790 -26.36 2.07 4.82
C ILE A 790 -27.27 0.85 4.68
N HIS A 791 -26.71 -0.33 4.91
CA HIS A 791 -27.44 -1.59 4.88
C HIS A 791 -27.61 -2.18 6.28
N SER A 792 -28.84 -2.55 6.62
CA SER A 792 -29.23 -3.01 7.95
C SER A 792 -29.80 -4.43 7.90
N GLY A 793 -29.21 -5.35 8.64
CA GLY A 793 -29.72 -6.70 8.84
C GLY A 793 -31.12 -6.73 9.48
N GLU A 794 -31.44 -5.72 10.30
CA GLU A 794 -32.76 -5.60 10.94
C GLU A 794 -33.82 -5.04 9.98
N SER A 795 -33.49 -4.01 9.21
CA SER A 795 -34.49 -3.25 8.44
C SER A 795 -34.58 -3.61 6.95
N ASP A 796 -33.56 -4.23 6.35
CA ASP A 796 -33.55 -4.54 4.91
C ASP A 796 -34.07 -5.94 4.57
N PHE A 797 -34.43 -6.74 5.59
CA PHE A 797 -34.86 -8.13 5.43
C PHE A 797 -36.14 -8.42 6.20
N ASP A 798 -37.01 -9.23 5.58
CA ASP A 798 -38.22 -9.76 6.21
C ASP A 798 -38.22 -11.30 6.08
N PRO A 799 -38.07 -12.06 7.18
CA PRO A 799 -37.78 -11.60 8.54
C PRO A 799 -36.36 -11.02 8.68
N PRO A 800 -36.08 -10.24 9.74
CA PRO A 800 -34.75 -9.71 10.06
C PRO A 800 -33.62 -10.75 10.04
N ARG A 801 -32.42 -10.33 9.60
CA ARG A 801 -31.21 -11.15 9.46
C ARG A 801 -30.05 -10.56 10.27
N PHE A 802 -29.83 -11.08 11.48
CA PHE A 802 -28.77 -10.62 12.37
C PHE A 802 -27.46 -11.39 12.17
N LYS A 803 -26.31 -10.70 12.29
CA LYS A 803 -24.97 -11.31 12.34
C LYS A 803 -24.96 -12.43 13.40
N PRO A 804 -24.46 -13.65 13.13
CA PRO A 804 -23.54 -14.03 12.06
C PRO A 804 -24.19 -14.47 10.72
N ASP A 805 -25.47 -14.18 10.50
CA ASP A 805 -26.09 -14.37 9.18
C ASP A 805 -25.36 -13.50 8.14
N PRO A 806 -24.99 -14.03 6.95
CA PRO A 806 -24.17 -13.32 5.98
C PRO A 806 -24.93 -12.28 5.13
N ASN A 807 -26.25 -12.24 5.18
CA ASN A 807 -27.07 -11.53 4.19
C ASN A 807 -26.79 -10.03 4.13
N VAL A 808 -26.50 -9.37 5.25
CA VAL A 808 -26.21 -7.92 5.24
C VAL A 808 -24.91 -7.58 4.49
N TYR A 809 -23.86 -8.40 4.64
CA TYR A 809 -22.62 -8.24 3.89
C TYR A 809 -22.79 -8.56 2.40
N LEU A 810 -23.57 -9.60 2.08
CA LEU A 810 -23.89 -9.95 0.69
C LEU A 810 -24.70 -8.84 0.01
N LYS A 811 -25.65 -8.24 0.72
CA LYS A 811 -26.44 -7.10 0.26
C LYS A 811 -25.57 -5.88 -0.01
N ALA A 812 -24.69 -5.52 0.93
CA ALA A 812 -23.79 -4.38 0.79
C ALA A 812 -22.77 -4.55 -0.35
N ALA A 813 -22.19 -5.75 -0.49
CA ALA A 813 -21.31 -6.07 -1.62
C ALA A 813 -22.03 -5.98 -2.97
N ALA A 814 -23.29 -6.47 -3.03
CA ALA A 814 -24.09 -6.45 -4.25
C ALA A 814 -24.47 -5.03 -4.69
N ASP A 815 -24.75 -4.12 -3.75
CA ASP A 815 -25.09 -2.72 -4.05
C ASP A 815 -23.90 -2.00 -4.72
N GLU A 816 -22.68 -2.26 -4.24
CA GLU A 816 -21.43 -1.81 -4.85
C GLU A 816 -21.00 -2.62 -6.09
N LYS A 817 -21.81 -3.61 -6.50
CA LYS A 817 -21.54 -4.51 -7.63
C LYS A 817 -20.19 -5.24 -7.52
N MET A 818 -19.77 -5.56 -6.29
CA MET A 818 -18.52 -6.28 -6.02
C MET A 818 -18.80 -7.71 -5.59
N PRO A 819 -17.98 -8.69 -6.03
CA PRO A 819 -18.06 -10.02 -5.47
C PRO A 819 -17.54 -9.99 -4.02
N PRO A 820 -18.13 -10.75 -3.07
CA PRO A 820 -17.69 -10.76 -1.67
C PRO A 820 -16.18 -11.06 -1.52
N SER A 821 -15.64 -11.89 -2.40
CA SER A 821 -14.21 -12.22 -2.44
C SER A 821 -13.28 -11.04 -2.69
N SER A 822 -13.81 -9.92 -3.20
CA SER A 822 -13.09 -8.67 -3.46
C SER A 822 -13.38 -7.59 -2.41
N CYS A 823 -14.17 -7.91 -1.39
CA CYS A 823 -14.50 -6.98 -0.32
C CYS A 823 -13.60 -7.20 0.90
N ILE A 824 -13.45 -6.14 1.68
CA ILE A 824 -12.86 -6.13 3.02
C ILE A 824 -14.00 -5.88 4.00
N ALA A 825 -14.12 -6.68 5.06
CA ALA A 825 -15.01 -6.38 6.18
C ALA A 825 -14.19 -5.82 7.34
N VAL A 826 -14.68 -4.76 7.97
CA VAL A 826 -14.07 -4.21 9.19
C VAL A 826 -15.07 -4.35 10.34
N GLU A 827 -14.67 -5.04 11.39
CA GLU A 827 -15.57 -5.53 12.45
C GLU A 827 -14.91 -5.50 13.83
N ASP A 828 -15.65 -5.14 14.87
CA ASP A 828 -15.23 -5.17 16.26
C ASP A 828 -15.84 -6.34 17.05
N SER A 829 -16.77 -7.10 16.46
CA SER A 829 -17.51 -8.17 17.17
C SER A 829 -17.29 -9.58 16.58
N ALA A 830 -17.32 -10.60 17.45
CA ALA A 830 -17.20 -12.00 17.01
C ALA A 830 -18.35 -12.43 16.09
N SER A 831 -19.56 -11.92 16.33
CA SER A 831 -20.74 -12.20 15.49
C SER A 831 -20.57 -11.62 14.09
N GLY A 832 -19.96 -10.43 14.01
CA GLY A 832 -19.68 -9.72 12.78
C GLY A 832 -18.58 -10.35 11.94
N VAL A 833 -17.45 -10.69 12.56
CA VAL A 833 -16.42 -11.55 11.95
C VAL A 833 -17.05 -12.85 11.42
N GLY A 834 -17.93 -13.47 12.22
CA GLY A 834 -18.69 -14.66 11.82
C GLY A 834 -19.55 -14.43 10.57
N SER A 835 -20.25 -13.30 10.48
CA SER A 835 -21.05 -12.92 9.32
C SER A 835 -20.20 -12.71 8.06
N ALA A 836 -19.10 -11.95 8.18
CA ALA A 836 -18.18 -11.70 7.07
C ALA A 836 -17.53 -13.00 6.55
N ALA A 837 -17.14 -13.90 7.47
CA ALA A 837 -16.64 -15.22 7.12
C ALA A 837 -17.70 -16.08 6.42
N ASN A 838 -18.93 -16.08 6.92
CA ASN A 838 -20.06 -16.79 6.32
C ASN A 838 -20.43 -16.21 4.93
N ALA A 839 -20.24 -14.90 4.71
CA ALA A 839 -20.44 -14.22 3.44
C ALA A 839 -19.29 -14.43 2.45
N LYS A 840 -18.21 -15.12 2.86
CA LYS A 840 -17.00 -15.37 2.07
C LYS A 840 -16.31 -14.09 1.62
N ILE A 841 -16.35 -13.07 2.49
CA ILE A 841 -15.61 -11.83 2.32
C ILE A 841 -14.11 -12.12 2.11
N GLY A 842 -13.47 -11.37 1.23
CA GLY A 842 -12.09 -11.62 0.83
C GLY A 842 -11.08 -11.42 1.96
N LEU A 843 -11.21 -10.33 2.72
CA LEU A 843 -10.39 -10.02 3.89
C LEU A 843 -11.27 -9.52 5.04
N ILE A 844 -11.01 -9.99 6.27
CA ILE A 844 -11.71 -9.59 7.49
C ILE A 844 -10.68 -8.95 8.42
N VAL A 845 -10.89 -7.68 8.73
CA VAL A 845 -10.07 -6.88 9.63
C VAL A 845 -10.85 -6.66 10.91
N GLY A 846 -10.33 -7.15 12.03
CA GLY A 846 -10.84 -6.84 13.35
C GLY A 846 -10.46 -5.41 13.78
N TYR A 847 -11.29 -4.77 14.59
CA TYR A 847 -11.00 -3.46 15.18
C TYR A 847 -11.17 -3.50 16.70
N VAL A 848 -10.17 -3.01 17.44
CA VAL A 848 -10.18 -2.92 18.92
C VAL A 848 -9.86 -1.53 19.44
N GLY A 849 -10.01 -0.50 18.59
CA GLY A 849 -9.66 0.88 18.92
C GLY A 849 -10.79 1.70 19.57
N SER A 850 -12.02 1.18 19.62
CA SER A 850 -13.16 1.90 20.20
C SER A 850 -13.09 1.98 21.73
N SER A 851 -13.68 3.03 22.31
CA SER A 851 -13.55 3.35 23.74
C SER A 851 -14.17 2.31 24.67
N HIS A 852 -15.15 1.54 24.18
CA HIS A 852 -15.85 0.52 24.95
C HIS A 852 -14.99 -0.72 25.24
N ILE A 853 -13.84 -0.88 24.57
CA ILE A 853 -12.86 -1.95 24.81
C ILE A 853 -11.70 -1.38 25.63
N PRO A 854 -11.61 -1.70 26.94
CA PRO A 854 -10.53 -1.21 27.79
C PRO A 854 -9.16 -1.64 27.27
N GLU A 855 -8.14 -0.81 27.47
CA GLU A 855 -6.77 -1.09 27.01
C GLU A 855 -6.24 -2.45 27.53
N SER A 856 -6.63 -2.86 28.75
CA SER A 856 -6.27 -4.15 29.34
C SER A 856 -6.92 -5.35 28.67
N GLU A 857 -8.01 -5.16 27.93
CA GLU A 857 -8.81 -6.22 27.32
C GLU A 857 -8.67 -6.27 25.79
N LYS A 858 -8.01 -5.28 25.17
CA LYS A 858 -7.82 -5.23 23.70
C LYS A 858 -7.15 -6.48 23.15
N GLU A 859 -6.16 -7.03 23.84
CA GLU A 859 -5.48 -8.25 23.40
C GLU A 859 -6.38 -9.48 23.48
N SER A 860 -7.10 -9.67 24.58
CA SER A 860 -8.07 -10.77 24.71
C SER A 860 -9.21 -10.65 23.72
N HIS A 861 -9.71 -9.44 23.47
CA HIS A 861 -10.77 -9.21 22.50
C HIS A 861 -10.28 -9.44 21.07
N ALA A 862 -9.08 -8.98 20.73
CA ALA A 862 -8.44 -9.27 19.46
C ALA A 862 -8.32 -10.78 19.23
N GLN A 863 -7.94 -11.54 20.27
CA GLN A 863 -7.88 -13.00 20.17
C GLN A 863 -9.25 -13.62 19.85
N VAL A 864 -10.33 -13.14 20.48
CA VAL A 864 -11.70 -13.60 20.18
C VAL A 864 -12.08 -13.34 18.71
N LEU A 865 -11.67 -12.20 18.15
CA LEU A 865 -11.92 -11.87 16.73
C LEU A 865 -11.09 -12.76 15.79
N LEU A 866 -9.85 -13.09 16.14
CA LEU A 866 -8.97 -13.98 15.37
C LEU A 866 -9.46 -15.44 15.38
N GLU A 867 -10.08 -15.90 16.47
CA GLU A 867 -10.53 -17.30 16.63
C GLU A 867 -11.75 -17.66 15.77
N GLY A 868 -12.60 -16.68 15.41
CA GLY A 868 -13.72 -16.89 14.50
C GLY A 868 -14.80 -17.84 15.02
N ALA A 869 -14.99 -17.93 16.35
CA ALA A 869 -15.87 -18.93 16.99
C ALA A 869 -17.35 -18.89 16.53
N LYS A 870 -17.81 -17.79 15.93
CA LYS A 870 -19.18 -17.62 15.41
C LYS A 870 -19.31 -17.84 13.90
N SER A 871 -18.22 -18.14 13.19
CA SER A 871 -18.29 -18.53 11.77
C SER A 871 -18.57 -20.03 11.62
N LYS A 872 -19.18 -20.42 10.50
CA LYS A 872 -19.54 -21.83 10.23
C LYS A 872 -18.30 -22.71 9.94
N ASP A 873 -17.22 -22.12 9.44
CA ASP A 873 -15.99 -22.82 9.07
C ASP A 873 -14.82 -22.59 10.05
N GLY A 874 -15.04 -21.81 11.11
CA GLY A 874 -14.01 -21.44 12.08
C GLY A 874 -13.01 -20.41 11.55
N ARG A 875 -13.32 -19.73 10.44
CA ARG A 875 -12.53 -18.58 9.97
C ARG A 875 -12.81 -17.37 10.86
N GLY A 876 -11.75 -16.80 11.44
CA GLY A 876 -11.79 -15.51 12.14
C GLY A 876 -11.26 -14.37 11.27
N ALA A 877 -10.99 -13.23 11.90
CA ALA A 877 -10.29 -12.13 11.26
C ALA A 877 -8.86 -12.54 10.87
N GLU A 878 -8.36 -12.05 9.74
CA GLU A 878 -6.97 -12.31 9.34
C GLU A 878 -5.98 -11.45 10.15
N LEU A 879 -6.41 -10.27 10.59
CA LEU A 879 -5.69 -9.38 11.47
C LEU A 879 -6.67 -8.51 12.25
N VAL A 880 -6.22 -7.96 13.38
CA VAL A 880 -6.96 -7.01 14.20
C VAL A 880 -6.12 -5.76 14.43
N ILE A 881 -6.66 -4.59 14.15
CA ILE A 881 -5.98 -3.29 14.31
C ILE A 881 -6.57 -2.49 15.47
N SER A 882 -5.72 -1.73 16.17
CA SER A 882 -6.16 -0.81 17.22
C SER A 882 -6.29 0.64 16.75
N ASN A 883 -5.77 0.99 15.56
CA ASN A 883 -5.81 2.34 15.00
C ASN A 883 -6.40 2.28 13.59
N MET A 884 -7.45 3.06 13.34
CA MET A 884 -8.15 3.05 12.06
C MET A 884 -7.30 3.63 10.90
N LEU A 885 -6.24 4.39 11.22
CA LEU A 885 -5.28 4.92 10.23
C LEU A 885 -4.38 3.84 9.60
N ASP A 886 -4.37 2.63 10.16
CA ASP A 886 -3.68 1.49 9.57
C ASP A 886 -4.44 0.87 8.39
N LEU A 887 -5.77 1.11 8.34
CA LEU A 887 -6.66 0.48 7.37
C LEU A 887 -6.39 0.87 5.92
N PRO A 888 -6.12 2.15 5.53
CA PRO A 888 -5.83 2.52 4.15
C PRO A 888 -4.68 1.71 3.53
N ALA A 889 -3.60 1.49 4.27
CA ALA A 889 -2.47 0.69 3.81
C ALA A 889 -2.86 -0.78 3.60
N ILE A 890 -3.66 -1.35 4.52
CA ILE A 890 -4.20 -2.71 4.41
C ILE A 890 -5.12 -2.84 3.18
N VAL A 891 -5.99 -1.85 2.96
CA VAL A 891 -6.93 -1.80 1.84
C VAL A 891 -6.17 -1.71 0.52
N HIS A 892 -5.13 -0.89 0.44
CA HIS A 892 -4.27 -0.79 -0.74
C HIS A 892 -3.58 -2.12 -1.04
N CYS A 893 -2.99 -2.77 -0.03
CA CYS A 893 -2.39 -4.10 -0.18
C CYS A 893 -3.40 -5.14 -0.70
N PHE A 894 -4.63 -5.11 -0.19
CA PHE A 894 -5.68 -6.03 -0.61
C PHE A 894 -6.22 -5.73 -2.01
N HIS A 895 -6.32 -4.45 -2.37
CA HIS A 895 -6.67 -4.01 -3.71
C HIS A 895 -5.67 -4.53 -4.74
N GLU A 896 -4.38 -4.36 -4.48
CA GLU A 896 -3.31 -4.87 -5.34
C GLU A 896 -3.33 -6.40 -5.41
N PHE A 897 -3.54 -7.10 -4.28
CA PHE A 897 -3.67 -8.56 -4.22
C PHE A 897 -4.77 -9.08 -5.16
N ILE A 898 -5.95 -8.44 -5.15
CA ILE A 898 -7.06 -8.81 -6.06
C ILE A 898 -6.72 -8.46 -7.51
N ALA A 899 -6.20 -7.26 -7.75
CA ALA A 899 -5.90 -6.78 -9.10
C ALA A 899 -4.83 -7.64 -9.80
N ARG A 900 -3.82 -8.10 -9.04
CA ARG A 900 -2.70 -8.92 -9.53
C ARG A 900 -3.00 -10.42 -9.52
N GLN A 901 -4.09 -10.84 -8.88
CA GLN A 901 -4.42 -12.25 -8.62
C GLN A 901 -3.27 -12.99 -7.93
N ASP A 902 -2.64 -12.34 -6.96
CA ASP A 902 -1.51 -12.88 -6.23
C ASP A 902 -1.91 -14.15 -5.46
N ALA A 903 -0.95 -15.06 -5.26
CA ALA A 903 -1.22 -16.32 -4.55
C ALA A 903 -1.48 -16.13 -3.05
N ALA A 904 -1.01 -15.02 -2.47
CA ALA A 904 -1.19 -14.67 -1.06
C ALA A 904 -1.23 -13.15 -0.87
N LEU A 905 -2.07 -12.70 0.05
CA LEU A 905 -2.16 -11.30 0.46
C LEU A 905 -0.95 -10.96 1.34
N VAL A 906 -0.20 -9.91 0.99
CA VAL A 906 0.89 -9.38 1.81
C VAL A 906 0.44 -8.07 2.45
N LEU A 907 0.27 -8.09 3.77
CA LEU A 907 -0.14 -6.94 4.57
C LEU A 907 1.06 -6.02 4.90
N PRO A 908 0.84 -4.75 5.26
CA PRO A 908 1.90 -3.83 5.67
C PRO A 908 2.77 -4.38 6.81
N THR A 909 4.01 -3.92 6.90
CA THR A 909 4.96 -4.30 7.98
C THR A 909 5.17 -3.19 9.01
N GLN A 910 4.61 -2.01 8.77
CA GLN A 910 4.60 -0.87 9.67
C GLN A 910 3.17 -0.43 9.89
N TYR A 911 2.83 -0.20 11.15
CA TYR A 911 1.52 0.23 11.61
C TYR A 911 1.71 1.35 12.63
N GLU A 912 0.82 2.33 12.61
CA GLU A 912 0.74 3.37 13.64
C GLU A 912 0.18 2.81 14.94
N GLY A 913 -0.77 1.86 14.86
CA GLY A 913 -1.38 1.18 15.99
C GLY A 913 -0.77 -0.18 16.33
N ARG A 914 -1.30 -0.81 17.39
CA ARG A 914 -1.05 -2.24 17.65
C ARG A 914 -1.83 -3.07 16.65
N VAL A 915 -1.18 -4.10 16.15
CA VAL A 915 -1.79 -5.11 15.28
C VAL A 915 -1.61 -6.48 15.91
N TYR A 916 -2.71 -7.22 15.97
CA TYR A 916 -2.76 -8.60 16.43
C TYR A 916 -3.03 -9.48 15.21
N ALA A 917 -2.19 -10.48 15.00
CA ALA A 917 -2.36 -11.44 13.92
C ALA A 917 -2.00 -12.84 14.43
N PRO A 918 -2.53 -13.92 13.83
CA PRO A 918 -2.10 -15.27 14.13
C PRO A 918 -0.60 -15.45 13.83
N GLU A 919 0.09 -16.30 14.60
CA GLU A 919 1.54 -16.59 14.43
C GLU A 919 1.93 -17.07 13.02
#